data_AF-A0A1T5AIX6-F1
#
_entry.id   AF-A0A1T5AIX6-F1
#
_cell.length_a   1.000
_cell.length_b   1.000
_cell.length_c   1.000
_cell.angle_alpha   90.00
_cell.angle_beta   90.00
_cell.angle_gamma   90.00
#
_symmetry.space_group_name_H-M   'P 1'
#
loop_
_entity.id
_entity.type
_entity.pdbx_description
1 polymer ?
#
loop_
_entity_poly.entity_id
_entity_poly.type
_entity_poly.pdbx_seq_one_letter_code
_entity_poly.pdbx_strand_id
1 'polypeptide(L)'
;MQLAEPVTIEWEETKKNKSKTHKITYKKGDILNDAIIDRLQLHGNEAIAVDFSQELEQFWGDKEKPWDYCEFFYGINLLRQGKNLGSAIKLNISTEVYTHINETYHNWLLKEQTAQLNIEETSIFNLLKPFLEVFLVLAKQYKAVVANPPYMGQKSMNAELKAYVNKHYPDTKSDLMTIFMEVIPNLTADDSRFALINLPSWLFLSSFEKIRTSYIYLFTFDSLLHMGRGIFGIDFGSVAFAMKKTASNSAIGSYFRLHERNFQHILYEDIEKLFLYSNGKTDYKYNFNQYRGDKGITKIPEEGTTIGQKLFYPNITQTNFAKIPGSPIAYWVSENLIQSFKNENLGSISDSSPGVRTGRDSIFIKYWHEVDFNNVNTKAKDSNDIKPSSQLWFPITRGGNFRKWYGNFEHIILIGDNASKIKNECHDHRLRESNHYFKNGITWTMISSTLPSFRYVPDGVLFGNGGPVVFTENDIVNTAFLNSIVVGKYLKLLNPTINYTKSDIEKIPVIKNPSLETLGKINIEISKKDWDSKETSWDFKQSPLVSDANTLSQAYQNWQDNVTKDFFQLHANEEELNRIFIDIYGLQNELTPEVALKNITILQEELNGKDLESLELTFREKGAAAVNLPIDKTEILSQFINYVMGVFMGRYRLDKPCLSIAHPNPTEQELAPYTVIAKNEAISRKVTIDDDGIVPLMGEDCAFPDDALTRTKDLLLTIWGEDALTENINFLQDALGMDLHKWLTEKFWGYHTSMYKKKPIYWLFSSNVKKPQQAAFKVLVYMHRMDKYTVQQIQRNYLYPHQEYIKNEINKLTQDEDSLNKEQQKQLELLRDWELECRDYNEVLKTLANQQIEIDLDDGVTVNYAKFEGAVANI
;
A
#
# COMPACT_ATOMS: atom_id res chain seq x y z
N MET A 1 11.06 -3.79 -56.23
CA MET A 1 10.64 -3.41 -54.87
C MET A 1 11.91 -3.08 -54.09
N GLN A 2 12.17 -1.81 -53.75
CA GLN A 2 13.27 -1.48 -52.83
C GLN A 2 12.93 -2.10 -51.47
N LEU A 3 13.79 -2.99 -50.99
CA LEU A 3 13.73 -3.51 -49.62
C LEU A 3 13.77 -2.29 -48.69
N ALA A 4 12.71 -2.06 -47.92
CA ALA A 4 12.66 -0.96 -46.97
C ALA A 4 13.71 -1.20 -45.88
N GLU A 5 14.53 -0.18 -45.60
CA GLU A 5 15.60 -0.27 -44.60
C GLU A 5 15.05 -0.59 -43.20
N PRO A 6 15.80 -1.34 -42.37
CA PRO A 6 15.44 -1.58 -40.98
C PRO A 6 15.28 -0.27 -40.21
N VAL A 7 14.11 -0.02 -39.65
CA VAL A 7 13.87 1.06 -38.69
C VAL A 7 14.48 0.64 -37.37
N THR A 8 15.65 1.18 -37.09
CA THR A 8 16.28 1.03 -35.79
C THR A 8 15.77 2.14 -34.89
N ILE A 9 15.09 1.75 -33.80
CA ILE A 9 14.70 2.64 -32.72
C ILE A 9 15.74 2.50 -31.63
N GLU A 10 16.48 3.58 -31.43
CA GLU A 10 17.40 3.73 -30.32
C GLU A 10 16.74 4.63 -29.29
N TRP A 11 16.70 4.20 -28.03
CA TRP A 11 16.37 5.08 -26.92
C TRP A 11 17.37 4.88 -25.80
N GLU A 12 17.68 5.96 -25.10
CA GLU A 12 18.64 5.92 -24.01
C GLU A 12 17.90 5.74 -22.68
N GLU A 13 18.26 4.67 -21.96
CA GLU A 13 17.95 4.57 -20.53
C GLU A 13 19.18 5.09 -19.76
N THR A 14 19.08 6.30 -19.22
CA THR A 14 20.09 6.85 -18.33
C THR A 14 19.83 6.37 -16.91
N LYS A 15 20.78 5.61 -16.35
CA LYS A 15 20.71 5.13 -14.96
C LYS A 15 22.06 5.32 -14.27
N LYS A 16 22.10 6.11 -13.20
CA LYS A 16 23.29 6.37 -12.37
C LYS A 16 24.56 6.68 -13.19
N ASN A 17 24.53 7.76 -13.97
CA ASN A 17 25.64 8.21 -14.84
C ASN A 17 26.12 7.20 -15.90
N LYS A 18 25.31 6.19 -16.24
CA LYS A 18 25.53 5.31 -17.40
C LYS A 18 24.32 5.42 -18.34
N SER A 19 24.56 5.92 -19.55
CA SER A 19 23.60 5.79 -20.66
C SER A 19 23.64 4.35 -21.16
N LYS A 20 22.49 3.67 -21.17
CA LYS A 20 22.32 2.40 -21.86
C LYS A 20 21.42 2.63 -23.05
N THR A 21 22.02 2.67 -24.24
CA THR A 21 21.29 2.74 -25.49
C THR A 21 20.64 1.39 -25.74
N HIS A 22 19.31 1.36 -25.66
CA HIS A 22 18.52 0.22 -26.10
C HIS A 22 18.26 0.37 -27.58
N LYS A 23 18.55 -0.68 -28.33
CA LYS A 23 18.38 -0.74 -29.77
C LYS A 23 17.36 -1.82 -30.08
N ILE A 24 16.20 -1.43 -30.60
CA ILE A 24 15.28 -2.38 -31.23
C ILE A 24 15.24 -2.05 -32.71
N THR A 25 15.64 -3.01 -33.52
CA THR A 25 15.56 -2.91 -34.97
C THR A 25 14.30 -3.62 -35.45
N TYR A 26 13.44 -2.86 -36.12
CA TYR A 26 12.24 -3.35 -36.80
C TYR A 26 12.50 -3.21 -38.31
N LYS A 27 12.61 -4.27 -39.13
CA LYS A 27 12.36 -4.07 -40.56
C LYS A 27 10.87 -3.87 -40.80
N LYS A 28 10.53 -3.11 -41.84
CA LYS A 28 9.15 -2.99 -42.31
C LYS A 28 8.71 -4.38 -42.83
N GLY A 29 8.02 -5.14 -41.98
CA GLY A 29 7.68 -6.57 -42.19
C GLY A 29 8.19 -7.53 -41.10
N ASP A 30 9.05 -7.10 -40.17
CA ASP A 30 9.82 -7.98 -39.26
C ASP A 30 9.13 -8.48 -37.98
N ILE A 31 7.79 -8.51 -37.90
CA ILE A 31 7.18 -9.44 -36.92
C ILE A 31 7.42 -10.90 -37.38
N LEU A 32 7.86 -11.08 -38.63
CA LEU A 32 7.98 -12.34 -39.34
C LEU A 32 9.11 -12.29 -40.37
N ASN A 33 10.38 -12.56 -40.01
CA ASN A 33 11.20 -13.50 -40.81
C ASN A 33 12.57 -14.00 -40.32
N ASP A 34 12.96 -13.90 -39.05
CA ASP A 34 14.29 -14.41 -38.66
C ASP A 34 14.34 -15.91 -38.31
N ALA A 35 13.52 -16.77 -38.94
CA ALA A 35 13.46 -18.18 -38.52
C ALA A 35 13.38 -19.23 -39.63
N ILE A 36 13.73 -18.90 -40.88
CA ILE A 36 13.75 -19.94 -41.92
C ILE A 36 15.06 -20.74 -41.88
N ILE A 37 16.20 -20.12 -41.52
CA ILE A 37 17.50 -20.81 -41.52
C ILE A 37 17.77 -21.58 -40.20
N ASP A 38 17.45 -21.01 -39.04
CA ASP A 38 17.70 -21.67 -37.75
C ASP A 38 16.74 -22.83 -37.43
N ARG A 39 15.57 -22.90 -38.09
CA ARG A 39 14.58 -23.98 -37.85
C ARG A 39 14.88 -25.27 -38.59
N LEU A 40 15.71 -25.23 -39.64
CA LEU A 40 16.10 -26.41 -40.40
C LEU A 40 17.17 -27.25 -39.67
N GLN A 41 17.86 -26.70 -38.66
CA GLN A 41 18.93 -27.40 -37.94
C GLN A 41 18.53 -27.98 -36.56
N LEU A 42 17.39 -27.59 -35.99
CA LEU A 42 17.10 -27.85 -34.56
C LEU A 42 15.99 -28.88 -34.26
N HIS A 43 15.28 -29.41 -35.25
CA HIS A 43 14.13 -30.29 -35.03
C HIS A 43 14.29 -31.71 -35.58
N GLY A 44 15.46 -32.31 -35.35
CA GLY A 44 15.73 -33.72 -35.70
C GLY A 44 15.25 -34.76 -34.68
N ASN A 45 14.64 -34.40 -33.55
CA ASN A 45 14.44 -35.33 -32.42
C ASN A 45 13.17 -35.12 -31.56
N GLU A 46 12.01 -34.82 -32.16
CA GLU A 46 10.73 -35.00 -31.47
C GLU A 46 9.92 -36.10 -32.15
N ALA A 47 9.75 -37.21 -31.46
CA ALA A 47 9.00 -38.38 -31.92
C ALA A 47 7.52 -38.05 -32.02
N ILE A 48 7.06 -37.69 -33.22
CA ILE A 48 5.64 -37.59 -33.54
C ILE A 48 5.20 -38.96 -34.08
N ALA A 49 4.42 -39.68 -33.28
CA ALA A 49 3.77 -40.90 -33.73
C ALA A 49 2.68 -40.56 -34.76
N VAL A 50 2.72 -41.27 -35.89
CA VAL A 50 1.94 -41.11 -37.14
C VAL A 50 2.43 -39.93 -37.99
N ASP A 51 3.07 -40.28 -39.10
CA ASP A 51 3.69 -39.40 -40.08
C ASP A 51 2.75 -39.28 -41.30
N PHE A 52 2.28 -38.07 -41.62
CA PHE A 52 1.51 -37.78 -42.85
C PHE A 52 2.41 -37.55 -44.06
N SER A 53 3.71 -37.88 -43.97
CA SER A 53 4.70 -37.57 -45.01
C SER A 53 4.26 -38.04 -46.39
N GLN A 54 3.73 -39.26 -46.51
CA GLN A 54 3.31 -39.81 -47.79
C GLN A 54 2.06 -39.12 -48.34
N GLU A 55 1.04 -38.90 -47.50
CA GLU A 55 -0.19 -38.24 -47.90
C GLU A 55 0.04 -36.76 -48.27
N LEU A 56 0.93 -36.08 -47.55
CA LEU A 56 1.32 -34.70 -47.82
C LEU A 56 2.17 -34.57 -49.08
N GLU A 57 3.11 -35.48 -49.33
CA GLU A 57 3.88 -35.53 -50.58
C GLU A 57 2.98 -35.78 -51.79
N GLN A 58 2.03 -36.72 -51.66
CA GLN A 58 1.07 -37.02 -52.74
C GLN A 58 0.11 -35.85 -53.00
N PHE A 59 -0.35 -35.16 -51.95
CA PHE A 59 -1.13 -33.94 -52.12
C PHE A 59 -0.30 -32.81 -52.75
N TRP A 60 0.95 -32.63 -52.33
CA TRP A 60 1.84 -31.56 -52.81
C TRP A 60 2.14 -31.68 -54.30
N GLY A 61 2.40 -32.89 -54.81
CA GLY A 61 2.48 -33.19 -56.25
C GLY A 61 3.69 -32.63 -57.02
N ASP A 62 4.36 -31.58 -56.54
CA ASP A 62 5.54 -30.95 -57.18
C ASP A 62 6.86 -31.39 -56.54
N LYS A 63 7.61 -32.27 -57.23
CA LYS A 63 8.90 -32.81 -56.75
C LYS A 63 10.11 -31.92 -57.02
N GLU A 64 9.95 -30.79 -57.72
CA GLU A 64 11.06 -29.92 -58.13
C GLU A 64 11.40 -28.84 -57.09
N LYS A 65 10.58 -28.68 -56.04
CA LYS A 65 10.76 -27.65 -54.98
C LYS A 65 10.66 -28.21 -53.55
N PRO A 66 11.72 -28.87 -53.03
CA PRO A 66 11.68 -29.55 -51.72
C PRO A 66 11.60 -28.61 -50.51
N TRP A 67 12.05 -27.35 -50.63
CA TRP A 67 12.01 -26.37 -49.53
C TRP A 67 10.61 -25.83 -49.28
N ASP A 68 9.83 -25.63 -50.35
CA ASP A 68 8.44 -25.17 -50.33
C ASP A 68 7.52 -26.19 -49.63
N TYR A 69 7.81 -27.49 -49.83
CA TYR A 69 7.15 -28.59 -49.13
C TYR A 69 7.39 -28.58 -47.61
N CYS A 70 8.57 -28.14 -47.15
CA CYS A 70 8.90 -28.11 -45.72
C CYS A 70 8.02 -27.12 -44.94
N GLU A 71 7.70 -25.96 -45.53
CA GLU A 71 6.78 -24.98 -44.95
C GLU A 71 5.36 -25.57 -44.79
N PHE A 72 4.87 -26.22 -45.83
CA PHE A 72 3.58 -26.91 -45.83
C PHE A 72 3.51 -28.02 -44.78
N PHE A 73 4.52 -28.91 -44.77
CA PHE A 73 4.63 -30.02 -43.83
C PHE A 73 4.64 -29.53 -42.36
N TYR A 74 5.45 -28.50 -42.08
CA TYR A 74 5.52 -27.92 -40.75
C TYR A 74 4.18 -27.30 -40.32
N GLY A 75 3.53 -26.56 -41.21
CA GLY A 75 2.25 -25.93 -40.90
C GLY A 75 1.12 -26.94 -40.65
N ILE A 76 1.03 -28.03 -41.41
CA ILE A 76 0.06 -29.11 -41.14
C ILE A 76 0.36 -29.80 -39.81
N ASN A 77 1.63 -30.06 -39.50
CA ASN A 77 2.00 -30.65 -38.22
C ASN A 77 1.66 -29.74 -37.04
N LEU A 78 1.82 -28.42 -37.16
CA LEU A 78 1.35 -27.48 -36.15
C LEU A 78 -0.18 -27.53 -35.98
N LEU A 79 -0.95 -27.65 -37.06
CA LEU A 79 -2.41 -27.72 -36.99
C LEU A 79 -2.94 -28.98 -36.29
N ARG A 80 -2.12 -30.03 -36.13
CA ARG A 80 -2.46 -31.17 -35.26
C ARG A 80 -2.66 -30.75 -33.82
N GLN A 81 -1.93 -29.72 -33.39
CA GLN A 81 -2.09 -29.08 -32.09
C GLN A 81 -3.19 -27.99 -32.11
N GLY A 82 -3.99 -27.89 -33.17
CA GLY A 82 -5.02 -26.84 -33.35
C GLY A 82 -6.08 -26.78 -32.25
N LYS A 83 -6.38 -27.90 -31.59
CA LYS A 83 -7.28 -27.91 -30.41
C LYS A 83 -6.65 -27.26 -29.17
N ASN A 84 -5.32 -27.28 -29.07
CA ASN A 84 -4.56 -26.73 -27.95
C ASN A 84 -4.10 -25.29 -28.23
N LEU A 85 -3.49 -25.07 -29.40
CA LEU A 85 -2.92 -23.78 -29.81
C LEU A 85 -3.96 -22.83 -30.41
N GLY A 86 -5.05 -23.36 -30.99
CA GLY A 86 -6.08 -22.56 -31.64
C GLY A 86 -5.52 -21.66 -32.76
N SER A 87 -6.08 -20.46 -32.89
CA SER A 87 -5.63 -19.46 -33.86
C SER A 87 -4.36 -18.70 -33.46
N ALA A 88 -3.71 -19.06 -32.34
CA ALA A 88 -2.37 -18.59 -32.00
C ALA A 88 -1.27 -19.32 -32.79
N ILE A 89 -1.63 -20.22 -33.72
CA ILE A 89 -0.68 -20.88 -34.60
C ILE A 89 -0.05 -19.87 -35.55
N LYS A 90 1.29 -19.86 -35.59
CA LYS A 90 2.10 -19.00 -36.45
C LYS A 90 2.63 -19.81 -37.66
N LEU A 91 1.91 -19.78 -38.78
CA LEU A 91 2.17 -20.65 -39.94
C LEU A 91 3.36 -20.24 -40.83
N ASN A 92 3.78 -18.97 -40.87
CA ASN A 92 4.96 -18.49 -41.63
C ASN A 92 5.11 -19.10 -43.04
N ILE A 93 4.12 -18.90 -43.91
CA ILE A 93 4.09 -19.49 -45.25
C ILE A 93 4.40 -18.42 -46.29
N SER A 94 5.26 -18.73 -47.25
CA SER A 94 5.54 -17.87 -48.41
C SER A 94 4.33 -17.73 -49.34
N THR A 95 4.31 -16.67 -50.15
CA THR A 95 3.17 -16.41 -51.06
C THR A 95 3.08 -17.51 -52.12
N GLU A 96 4.23 -18.01 -52.56
CA GLU A 96 4.38 -19.10 -53.51
C GLU A 96 3.79 -20.40 -52.98
N VAL A 97 4.17 -20.80 -51.75
CA VAL A 97 3.64 -22.01 -51.10
C VAL A 97 2.14 -21.89 -50.86
N TYR A 98 1.67 -20.74 -50.36
CA TYR A 98 0.23 -20.51 -50.16
C TYR A 98 -0.54 -20.66 -51.47
N THR A 99 -0.05 -20.07 -52.56
CA THR A 99 -0.71 -20.10 -53.87
C THR A 99 -0.81 -21.53 -54.38
N HIS A 100 0.29 -22.29 -54.30
CA HIS A 100 0.32 -23.69 -54.70
C HIS A 100 -0.67 -24.56 -53.91
N ILE A 101 -0.69 -24.44 -52.58
CA ILE A 101 -1.64 -25.17 -51.72
C ILE A 101 -3.07 -24.79 -52.07
N ASN A 102 -3.36 -23.50 -52.26
CA ASN A 102 -4.70 -23.00 -52.56
C ASN A 102 -5.21 -23.51 -53.91
N GLU A 103 -4.38 -23.46 -54.96
CA GLU A 103 -4.71 -24.00 -56.28
C GLU A 103 -4.91 -25.52 -56.24
N THR A 104 -4.00 -26.24 -55.59
CA THR A 104 -4.07 -27.69 -55.44
C THR A 104 -5.32 -28.12 -54.68
N TYR A 105 -5.64 -27.44 -53.56
CA TYR A 105 -6.85 -27.66 -52.79
C TYR A 105 -8.12 -27.47 -53.64
N HIS A 106 -8.22 -26.38 -54.39
CA HIS A 106 -9.39 -26.12 -55.25
C HIS A 106 -9.50 -27.12 -56.41
N ASN A 107 -8.38 -27.55 -56.98
CA ASN A 107 -8.37 -28.60 -57.99
C ASN A 107 -8.90 -29.93 -57.44
N TRP A 108 -8.44 -30.34 -56.26
CA TRP A 108 -8.92 -31.57 -55.59
C TRP A 108 -10.39 -31.45 -55.15
N LEU A 109 -10.82 -30.27 -54.68
CA LEU A 109 -12.23 -29.99 -54.34
C LEU A 109 -13.14 -30.12 -55.58
N LEU A 110 -12.71 -29.61 -56.73
CA LEU A 110 -13.45 -29.76 -57.99
C LEU A 110 -13.53 -31.23 -58.43
N LYS A 111 -12.41 -31.98 -58.32
CA LYS A 111 -12.39 -33.42 -58.59
C LYS A 111 -13.33 -34.18 -57.66
N GLU A 112 -13.40 -33.83 -56.37
CA GLU A 112 -14.33 -34.42 -55.40
C GLU A 112 -15.79 -34.19 -55.83
N GLN A 113 -16.14 -32.94 -56.16
CA GLN A 113 -17.49 -32.54 -56.57
C GLN A 113 -17.94 -33.18 -57.90
N THR A 114 -16.98 -33.50 -58.78
CA THR A 114 -17.23 -34.13 -60.09
C THR A 114 -17.03 -35.64 -60.09
N ALA A 115 -16.78 -36.26 -58.92
CA ALA A 115 -16.51 -37.69 -58.76
C ALA A 115 -15.32 -38.20 -59.60
N GLN A 116 -14.27 -37.38 -59.72
CA GLN A 116 -13.04 -37.66 -60.48
C GLN A 116 -11.84 -38.07 -59.61
N LEU A 117 -11.96 -38.07 -58.28
CA LEU A 117 -10.92 -38.59 -57.39
C LEU A 117 -10.90 -40.13 -57.43
N ASN A 118 -9.71 -40.72 -57.52
CA ASN A 118 -9.55 -42.15 -57.33
C ASN A 118 -9.67 -42.53 -55.83
N ILE A 119 -9.66 -43.83 -55.50
CA ILE A 119 -9.87 -44.32 -54.12
C ILE A 119 -8.80 -43.79 -53.14
N GLU A 120 -7.53 -43.76 -53.57
CA GLU A 120 -6.40 -43.28 -52.77
C GLU A 120 -6.47 -41.76 -52.57
N GLU A 121 -6.67 -40.99 -53.65
CA GLU A 121 -6.87 -39.54 -53.60
C GLU A 121 -8.06 -39.17 -52.71
N THR A 122 -9.17 -39.92 -52.78
CA THR A 122 -10.36 -39.71 -51.94
C THR A 122 -10.03 -39.88 -50.46
N SER A 123 -9.26 -40.92 -50.11
CA SER A 123 -8.82 -41.17 -48.73
C SER A 123 -7.94 -40.02 -48.21
N ILE A 124 -6.95 -39.61 -49.01
CA ILE A 124 -6.02 -38.53 -48.66
C ILE A 124 -6.76 -37.20 -48.51
N PHE A 125 -7.66 -36.88 -49.45
CA PHE A 125 -8.38 -35.62 -49.41
C PHE A 125 -9.29 -35.54 -48.19
N ASN A 126 -10.04 -36.60 -47.88
CA ASN A 126 -10.90 -36.63 -46.70
C ASN A 126 -10.11 -36.46 -45.39
N LEU A 127 -8.88 -36.98 -45.34
CA LEU A 127 -7.99 -36.84 -44.20
C LEU A 127 -7.45 -35.41 -44.05
N LEU A 128 -6.99 -34.80 -45.14
CA LEU A 128 -6.30 -33.50 -45.12
C LEU A 128 -7.25 -32.30 -45.17
N LYS A 129 -8.42 -32.44 -45.80
CA LYS A 129 -9.37 -31.35 -46.06
C LYS A 129 -9.69 -30.50 -44.83
N PRO A 130 -9.98 -31.05 -43.63
CA PRO A 130 -10.22 -30.23 -42.43
C PRO A 130 -9.01 -29.37 -42.01
N PHE A 131 -7.79 -29.86 -42.24
CA PHE A 131 -6.56 -29.12 -41.94
C PHE A 131 -6.30 -28.05 -42.99
N LEU A 132 -6.49 -28.37 -44.28
CA LEU A 132 -6.26 -27.46 -45.40
C LEU A 132 -7.20 -26.26 -45.38
N GLU A 133 -8.47 -26.46 -45.04
CA GLU A 133 -9.43 -25.36 -44.88
C GLU A 133 -8.98 -24.36 -43.81
N VAL A 134 -8.58 -24.85 -42.64
CA VAL A 134 -8.08 -24.01 -41.54
C VAL A 134 -6.73 -23.37 -41.90
N PHE A 135 -5.84 -24.13 -42.53
CA PHE A 135 -4.53 -23.67 -42.98
C PHE A 135 -4.66 -22.45 -43.91
N LEU A 136 -5.50 -22.56 -44.94
CA LEU A 136 -5.69 -21.49 -45.92
C LEU A 136 -6.30 -20.24 -45.27
N VAL A 137 -7.17 -20.39 -44.27
CA VAL A 137 -7.71 -19.26 -43.51
C VAL A 137 -6.62 -18.58 -42.67
N LEU A 138 -5.79 -19.34 -41.95
CA LEU A 138 -4.76 -18.80 -41.06
C LEU A 138 -3.52 -18.27 -41.81
N ALA A 139 -3.26 -18.76 -43.02
CA ALA A 139 -2.13 -18.32 -43.84
C ALA A 139 -2.45 -17.08 -44.70
N LYS A 140 -3.74 -16.76 -44.87
CA LYS A 140 -4.18 -15.62 -45.69
C LYS A 140 -4.10 -14.29 -44.94
N GLN A 141 -3.79 -13.22 -45.68
CA GLN A 141 -3.96 -11.84 -45.21
C GLN A 141 -5.28 -11.21 -45.69
N TYR A 142 -5.90 -10.42 -44.83
CA TYR A 142 -7.21 -9.81 -45.03
C TYR A 142 -7.16 -8.27 -45.00
N LYS A 143 -8.08 -7.61 -45.70
CA LYS A 143 -8.20 -6.14 -45.71
C LYS A 143 -8.83 -5.56 -44.45
N ALA A 144 -9.56 -6.39 -43.70
CA ALA A 144 -10.14 -6.03 -42.43
C ALA A 144 -10.12 -7.26 -41.52
N VAL A 145 -9.54 -7.13 -40.32
CA VAL A 145 -9.57 -8.19 -39.31
C VAL A 145 -10.11 -7.61 -38.01
N VAL A 146 -11.14 -8.23 -37.46
CA VAL A 146 -11.72 -7.83 -36.16
C VAL A 146 -11.72 -9.02 -35.23
N ALA A 147 -11.36 -8.82 -33.96
CA ALA A 147 -11.35 -9.90 -32.99
C ALA A 147 -11.68 -9.44 -31.57
N ASN A 148 -12.31 -10.34 -30.82
CA ASN A 148 -12.33 -10.32 -29.36
C ASN A 148 -11.47 -11.51 -28.90
N PRO A 149 -10.18 -11.30 -28.62
CA PRO A 149 -9.28 -12.37 -28.21
C PRO A 149 -9.73 -13.09 -26.94
N PRO A 150 -9.32 -14.35 -26.75
CA PRO A 150 -9.48 -15.03 -25.47
C PRO A 150 -8.60 -14.37 -24.38
N TYR A 151 -9.12 -14.28 -23.16
CA TYR A 151 -8.42 -13.76 -21.99
C TYR A 151 -7.92 -14.92 -21.12
N MET A 152 -6.61 -15.13 -21.06
CA MET A 152 -6.03 -16.22 -20.28
C MET A 152 -4.56 -15.94 -19.97
N GLY A 153 -4.28 -15.63 -18.69
CA GLY A 153 -2.91 -15.50 -18.22
C GLY A 153 -2.17 -16.85 -18.15
N GLN A 154 -0.84 -16.82 -18.18
CA GLN A 154 -0.01 -18.04 -18.22
C GLN A 154 -0.28 -19.07 -17.11
N LYS A 155 -0.76 -18.65 -15.95
CA LYS A 155 -1.08 -19.57 -14.83
C LYS A 155 -2.22 -20.53 -15.17
N SER A 156 -3.08 -20.14 -16.10
CA SER A 156 -4.23 -20.94 -16.55
C SER A 156 -3.94 -21.73 -17.83
N MET A 157 -2.75 -21.58 -18.42
CA MET A 157 -2.33 -22.34 -19.60
C MET A 157 -1.78 -23.71 -19.19
N ASN A 158 -2.07 -24.74 -19.97
CA ASN A 158 -1.40 -26.03 -19.83
C ASN A 158 0.09 -25.95 -20.22
N ALA A 159 0.87 -26.98 -19.89
CA ALA A 159 2.33 -26.98 -20.10
C ALA A 159 2.73 -26.82 -21.57
N GLU A 160 2.03 -27.47 -22.49
CA GLU A 160 2.32 -27.43 -23.93
C GLU A 160 2.03 -26.05 -24.54
N LEU A 161 0.85 -25.49 -24.28
CA LEU A 161 0.49 -24.14 -24.74
C LEU A 161 1.45 -23.11 -24.16
N LYS A 162 1.78 -23.22 -22.87
CA LYS A 162 2.73 -22.32 -22.21
C LYS A 162 4.12 -22.41 -22.86
N ALA A 163 4.60 -23.60 -23.16
CA ALA A 163 5.88 -23.80 -23.85
C ALA A 163 5.86 -23.18 -25.25
N TYR A 164 4.78 -23.40 -26.02
CA TYR A 164 4.60 -22.83 -27.35
C TYR A 164 4.62 -21.30 -27.31
N VAL A 165 3.79 -20.66 -26.46
CA VAL A 165 3.71 -19.19 -26.43
C VAL A 165 5.00 -18.54 -25.90
N ASN A 166 5.69 -19.19 -24.96
CA ASN A 166 6.99 -18.70 -24.48
C ASN A 166 8.05 -18.70 -25.58
N LYS A 167 8.00 -19.67 -26.50
CA LYS A 167 8.91 -19.81 -27.64
C LYS A 167 8.55 -18.86 -28.78
N HIS A 168 7.26 -18.74 -29.12
CA HIS A 168 6.82 -18.06 -30.33
C HIS A 168 6.36 -16.60 -30.14
N TYR A 169 6.04 -16.19 -28.90
CA TYR A 169 5.54 -14.86 -28.54
C TYR A 169 6.28 -14.26 -27.33
N PRO A 170 7.63 -14.17 -27.35
CA PRO A 170 8.43 -13.87 -26.16
C PRO A 170 8.09 -12.54 -25.47
N ASP A 171 7.60 -11.55 -26.22
CA ASP A 171 7.26 -10.21 -25.72
C ASP A 171 5.78 -10.06 -25.31
N THR A 172 4.88 -10.98 -25.73
CA THR A 172 3.44 -10.91 -25.46
C THR A 172 2.85 -12.15 -24.78
N LYS A 173 3.70 -13.13 -24.46
CA LYS A 173 3.36 -14.40 -23.80
C LYS A 173 2.60 -14.31 -22.48
N SER A 174 2.49 -13.14 -21.86
CA SER A 174 1.91 -12.98 -20.51
C SER A 174 0.42 -13.30 -20.46
N ASP A 175 -0.32 -13.03 -21.54
CA ASP A 175 -1.75 -13.32 -21.69
C ASP A 175 -2.09 -13.65 -23.16
N LEU A 176 -3.10 -14.49 -23.39
CA LEU A 176 -3.61 -14.75 -24.74
C LEU A 176 -4.07 -13.45 -25.42
N MET A 177 -4.66 -12.48 -24.71
CA MET A 177 -5.09 -11.24 -25.38
C MET A 177 -3.94 -10.46 -26.02
N THR A 178 -2.76 -10.51 -25.40
CA THR A 178 -1.56 -9.83 -25.93
C THR A 178 -0.89 -10.64 -27.01
N ILE A 179 -0.97 -11.97 -26.96
CA ILE A 179 -0.55 -12.82 -28.08
C ILE A 179 -1.36 -12.48 -29.34
N PHE A 180 -2.67 -12.29 -29.20
CA PHE A 180 -3.52 -11.92 -30.33
C PHE A 180 -3.29 -10.48 -30.82
N MET A 181 -2.67 -9.62 -30.01
CA MET A 181 -2.14 -8.34 -30.47
C MET A 181 -0.92 -8.49 -31.40
N GLU A 182 -0.30 -9.67 -31.48
CA GLU A 182 0.63 -9.99 -32.58
C GLU A 182 -0.06 -10.74 -33.72
N VAL A 183 -0.98 -11.67 -33.42
CA VAL A 183 -1.67 -12.50 -34.42
C VAL A 183 -2.51 -11.65 -35.38
N ILE A 184 -3.35 -10.75 -34.85
CA ILE A 184 -4.32 -10.01 -35.66
C ILE A 184 -3.65 -9.05 -36.66
N PRO A 185 -2.63 -8.26 -36.29
CA PRO A 185 -1.88 -7.47 -37.28
C PRO A 185 -1.18 -8.33 -38.34
N ASN A 186 -0.74 -9.55 -38.02
CA ASN A 186 -0.11 -10.46 -39.00
C ASN A 186 -1.11 -11.00 -40.03
N LEU A 187 -2.36 -11.25 -39.62
CA LEU A 187 -3.47 -11.61 -40.52
C LEU A 187 -4.00 -10.42 -41.33
N THR A 188 -3.56 -9.20 -41.03
CA THR A 188 -4.01 -7.99 -41.71
C THR A 188 -3.02 -7.61 -42.81
N ALA A 189 -3.51 -7.35 -44.02
CA ALA A 189 -2.68 -6.86 -45.12
C ALA A 189 -2.13 -5.46 -44.82
N ASP A 190 -1.01 -5.09 -45.44
CA ASP A 190 -0.46 -3.74 -45.31
C ASP A 190 -1.44 -2.68 -45.83
N ASP A 191 -1.36 -1.46 -45.29
CA ASP A 191 -2.28 -0.34 -45.57
C ASP A 191 -3.77 -0.65 -45.32
N SER A 192 -4.06 -1.73 -44.59
CA SER A 192 -5.39 -2.20 -44.26
C SER A 192 -5.68 -2.05 -42.76
N ARG A 193 -6.88 -2.43 -42.30
CA ARG A 193 -7.31 -2.14 -40.93
C ARG A 193 -7.53 -3.38 -40.08
N PHE A 194 -7.31 -3.23 -38.78
CA PHE A 194 -7.73 -4.20 -37.79
C PHE A 194 -8.35 -3.53 -36.58
N ALA A 195 -9.21 -4.26 -35.87
CA ALA A 195 -9.78 -3.83 -34.62
C ALA A 195 -9.83 -4.96 -33.59
N LEU A 196 -9.65 -4.58 -32.33
CA LEU A 196 -9.49 -5.50 -31.21
C LEU A 196 -10.27 -5.00 -30.01
N ILE A 197 -10.92 -5.93 -29.30
CA ILE A 197 -11.42 -5.70 -27.94
C ILE A 197 -10.41 -6.30 -26.95
N ASN A 198 -9.96 -5.53 -25.97
CA ASN A 198 -8.96 -5.96 -24.98
C ASN A 198 -9.29 -5.43 -23.57
N LEU A 199 -8.51 -5.86 -22.57
CA LEU A 199 -8.54 -5.29 -21.23
C LEU A 199 -7.74 -3.97 -21.16
N PRO A 200 -8.18 -2.92 -20.45
CA PRO A 200 -7.52 -1.61 -20.41
C PRO A 200 -6.11 -1.62 -19.79
N SER A 201 -5.72 -2.70 -19.11
CA SER A 201 -4.42 -2.83 -18.44
C SER A 201 -3.24 -2.60 -19.38
N TRP A 202 -3.35 -3.01 -20.66
CA TRP A 202 -2.29 -2.82 -21.65
C TRP A 202 -2.05 -1.35 -22.02
N LEU A 203 -3.00 -0.44 -21.75
CA LEU A 203 -2.82 0.99 -22.02
C LEU A 203 -1.83 1.68 -21.06
N PHE A 204 -1.58 1.10 -19.88
CA PHE A 204 -0.84 1.77 -18.79
C PHE A 204 0.26 0.93 -18.14
N LEU A 205 0.01 -0.35 -17.83
CA LEU A 205 0.93 -1.11 -16.96
C LEU A 205 2.29 -1.31 -17.62
N SER A 206 3.36 -1.22 -16.83
CA SER A 206 4.75 -1.37 -17.29
C SER A 206 5.02 -2.73 -17.95
N SER A 207 4.32 -3.79 -17.56
CA SER A 207 4.43 -5.12 -18.20
C SER A 207 4.03 -5.12 -19.69
N PHE A 208 3.31 -4.09 -20.15
CA PHE A 208 2.87 -3.94 -21.54
C PHE A 208 3.57 -2.77 -22.26
N GLU A 209 4.62 -2.19 -21.68
CA GLU A 209 5.36 -1.07 -22.27
C GLU A 209 5.90 -1.41 -23.67
N LYS A 210 6.59 -2.55 -23.81
CA LYS A 210 7.16 -2.99 -25.09
C LYS A 210 6.14 -3.09 -26.22
N ILE A 211 4.97 -3.68 -25.94
CA ILE A 211 3.92 -3.85 -26.95
C ILE A 211 3.30 -2.50 -27.31
N ARG A 212 3.06 -1.60 -26.34
CA ARG A 212 2.58 -0.24 -26.61
C ARG A 212 3.54 0.52 -27.51
N THR A 213 4.83 0.51 -27.18
CA THR A 213 5.87 1.16 -27.98
C THR A 213 5.87 0.61 -29.40
N SER A 214 5.86 -0.72 -29.57
CA SER A 214 5.80 -1.35 -30.90
C SER A 214 4.57 -0.91 -31.69
N TYR A 215 3.39 -0.90 -31.06
CA TYR A 215 2.13 -0.46 -31.68
C TYR A 215 2.17 0.99 -32.15
N ILE A 216 2.73 1.90 -31.34
CA ILE A 216 2.86 3.33 -31.67
C ILE A 216 3.76 3.55 -32.88
N TYR A 217 4.79 2.72 -33.07
CA TYR A 217 5.75 2.87 -34.17
C TYR A 217 5.36 2.13 -35.44
N LEU A 218 4.63 1.01 -35.33
CA LEU A 218 4.29 0.16 -36.48
C LEU A 218 2.93 0.48 -37.10
N PHE A 219 1.99 0.99 -36.32
CA PHE A 219 0.59 1.15 -36.73
C PHE A 219 0.09 2.57 -36.43
N THR A 220 -1.05 2.94 -37.01
CA THR A 220 -1.75 4.20 -36.66
C THR A 220 -3.11 3.91 -36.04
N PHE A 221 -3.40 4.52 -34.89
CA PHE A 221 -4.73 4.52 -34.29
C PHE A 221 -5.69 5.36 -35.15
N ASP A 222 -6.78 4.73 -35.59
CA ASP A 222 -7.94 5.44 -36.10
C ASP A 222 -8.79 5.92 -34.91
N SER A 223 -9.11 4.99 -33.98
CA SER A 223 -9.91 5.29 -32.80
C SER A 223 -9.73 4.32 -31.64
N LEU A 224 -10.13 4.75 -30.44
CA LEU A 224 -10.19 3.90 -29.23
C LEU A 224 -11.38 4.29 -28.33
N LEU A 225 -12.16 3.28 -27.93
CA LEU A 225 -13.22 3.36 -26.95
C LEU A 225 -12.73 2.79 -25.61
N HIS A 226 -12.66 3.62 -24.58
CA HIS A 226 -12.31 3.23 -23.22
C HIS A 226 -13.57 3.14 -22.36
N MET A 227 -14.17 1.94 -22.33
CA MET A 227 -15.54 1.70 -21.86
C MET A 227 -15.65 1.46 -20.35
N GLY A 228 -14.57 1.10 -19.67
CA GLY A 228 -14.63 0.76 -18.24
C GLY A 228 -15.30 -0.60 -18.00
N ARG A 229 -15.88 -0.81 -16.81
CA ARG A 229 -16.54 -2.06 -16.40
C ARG A 229 -18.03 -2.03 -16.73
N GLY A 230 -18.60 -3.19 -17.12
CA GLY A 230 -20.03 -3.36 -17.40
C GLY A 230 -20.35 -4.01 -18.75
N ILE A 231 -19.43 -3.96 -19.72
CA ILE A 231 -19.63 -4.60 -21.05
C ILE A 231 -19.61 -6.14 -20.98
N PHE A 232 -18.71 -6.71 -20.16
CA PHE A 232 -18.55 -8.16 -19.99
C PHE A 232 -18.80 -8.58 -18.53
N GLY A 233 -19.70 -7.89 -17.85
CA GLY A 233 -19.96 -8.04 -16.40
C GLY A 233 -19.15 -7.05 -15.53
N ILE A 234 -19.32 -7.17 -14.21
CA ILE A 234 -18.76 -6.22 -13.22
C ILE A 234 -17.25 -6.40 -12.98
N ASP A 235 -16.69 -7.54 -13.38
CA ASP A 235 -15.34 -7.94 -12.97
C ASP A 235 -14.23 -7.38 -13.88
N PHE A 236 -14.55 -7.05 -15.13
CA PHE A 236 -13.55 -6.69 -16.14
C PHE A 236 -13.84 -5.35 -16.81
N GLY A 237 -12.80 -4.51 -16.86
CA GLY A 237 -12.81 -3.33 -17.72
C GLY A 237 -12.57 -3.71 -19.19
N SER A 238 -13.03 -2.90 -20.13
CA SER A 238 -12.86 -3.15 -21.56
C SER A 238 -12.42 -1.91 -22.35
N VAL A 239 -11.65 -2.17 -23.41
CA VAL A 239 -11.30 -1.21 -24.45
C VAL A 239 -11.55 -1.83 -25.81
N ALA A 240 -11.97 -1.03 -26.78
CA ALA A 240 -12.00 -1.41 -28.19
C ALA A 240 -11.20 -0.39 -28.99
N PHE A 241 -10.37 -0.83 -29.92
CA PHE A 241 -9.55 0.08 -30.72
C PHE A 241 -9.46 -0.38 -32.17
N ALA A 242 -9.41 0.58 -33.09
CA ALA A 242 -9.25 0.37 -34.51
C ALA A 242 -7.97 1.03 -34.99
N MET A 243 -7.22 0.33 -35.83
CA MET A 243 -5.92 0.78 -36.32
C MET A 243 -5.74 0.44 -37.79
N LYS A 244 -4.95 1.26 -38.47
CA LYS A 244 -4.40 0.97 -39.79
C LYS A 244 -3.00 0.38 -39.64
N LYS A 245 -2.71 -0.69 -40.38
CA LYS A 245 -1.41 -1.39 -40.44
C LYS A 245 -0.42 -0.62 -41.32
N THR A 246 -0.12 0.60 -40.91
CA THR A 246 0.88 1.48 -41.51
C THR A 246 1.37 2.43 -40.44
N ALA A 247 2.67 2.73 -40.41
CA ALA A 247 3.21 3.77 -39.54
C ALA A 247 2.96 5.16 -40.15
N SER A 248 2.72 6.17 -39.30
CA SER A 248 2.70 7.58 -39.73
C SER A 248 3.15 8.51 -38.59
N ASN A 249 4.07 9.42 -38.91
CA ASN A 249 4.54 10.45 -37.97
C ASN A 249 3.52 11.58 -37.76
N SER A 250 2.50 11.68 -38.62
CA SER A 250 1.39 12.64 -38.53
C SER A 250 0.07 11.96 -38.17
N ALA A 251 0.12 10.75 -37.60
CA ALA A 251 -1.06 10.01 -37.19
C ALA A 251 -1.88 10.79 -36.15
N ILE A 252 -3.17 10.97 -36.46
CA ILE A 252 -4.17 11.55 -35.57
C ILE A 252 -5.29 10.54 -35.35
N GLY A 253 -5.72 10.38 -34.11
CA GLY A 253 -6.79 9.45 -33.74
C GLY A 253 -7.90 10.12 -32.94
N SER A 254 -9.02 9.40 -32.81
CA SER A 254 -10.18 9.83 -32.01
C SER A 254 -10.46 8.89 -30.85
N TYR A 255 -10.54 9.42 -29.63
CA TYR A 255 -10.58 8.61 -28.42
C TYR A 255 -11.80 8.95 -27.57
N PHE A 256 -12.35 7.95 -26.89
CA PHE A 256 -13.48 8.10 -25.99
C PHE A 256 -13.14 7.59 -24.60
N ARG A 257 -13.45 8.36 -23.56
CA ARG A 257 -13.31 7.95 -22.15
C ARG A 257 -14.68 7.94 -21.48
N LEU A 258 -15.33 6.78 -21.46
CA LEU A 258 -16.75 6.62 -21.08
C LEU A 258 -16.96 6.27 -19.61
N HIS A 259 -15.93 6.44 -18.77
CA HIS A 259 -15.98 6.26 -17.33
C HIS A 259 -14.95 7.18 -16.64
N GLU A 260 -15.17 7.49 -15.37
CA GLU A 260 -14.24 8.31 -14.58
C GLU A 260 -13.26 7.46 -13.76
N ARG A 261 -13.78 6.46 -13.04
CA ARG A 261 -12.97 5.58 -12.18
C ARG A 261 -12.84 4.18 -12.80
N ASN A 262 -11.63 3.62 -12.79
CA ASN A 262 -11.34 2.29 -13.37
C ASN A 262 -12.23 1.16 -12.81
N PHE A 263 -12.71 1.31 -11.57
CA PHE A 263 -13.59 0.34 -10.89
C PHE A 263 -15.06 0.77 -10.84
N GLN A 264 -15.46 1.78 -11.61
CA GLN A 264 -16.85 2.21 -11.71
C GLN A 264 -17.63 1.28 -12.64
N HIS A 265 -18.70 0.69 -12.12
CA HIS A 265 -19.66 -0.07 -12.92
C HIS A 265 -20.65 0.89 -13.59
N ILE A 266 -20.81 0.76 -14.90
CA ILE A 266 -21.78 1.49 -15.72
C ILE A 266 -22.47 0.47 -16.62
N LEU A 267 -23.80 0.51 -16.68
CA LEU A 267 -24.59 -0.37 -17.56
C LEU A 267 -24.19 -0.15 -19.02
N TYR A 268 -24.17 -1.23 -19.80
CA TYR A 268 -23.70 -1.17 -21.19
C TYR A 268 -24.59 -0.27 -22.06
N GLU A 269 -25.90 -0.22 -21.81
CA GLU A 269 -26.83 0.69 -22.50
C GLU A 269 -26.54 2.16 -22.20
N ASP A 270 -25.99 2.45 -21.01
CA ASP A 270 -25.61 3.80 -20.62
C ASP A 270 -24.25 4.18 -21.21
N ILE A 271 -23.31 3.22 -21.31
CA ILE A 271 -22.06 3.41 -22.07
C ILE A 271 -22.37 3.72 -23.54
N GLU A 272 -23.33 3.01 -24.14
CA GLU A 272 -23.81 3.27 -25.50
C GLU A 272 -24.35 4.69 -25.64
N LYS A 273 -25.26 5.13 -24.75
CA LYS A 273 -25.77 6.51 -24.76
C LYS A 273 -24.66 7.55 -24.61
N LEU A 274 -23.74 7.35 -23.65
CA LEU A 274 -22.61 8.25 -23.44
C LEU A 274 -21.74 8.36 -24.69
N PHE A 275 -21.49 7.25 -25.38
CA PHE A 275 -20.79 7.25 -26.67
C PHE A 275 -21.58 8.03 -27.73
N LEU A 276 -22.85 7.69 -27.97
CA LEU A 276 -23.67 8.31 -29.00
C LEU A 276 -23.85 9.81 -28.78
N TYR A 277 -24.05 10.26 -27.54
CA TYR A 277 -24.25 11.68 -27.22
C TYR A 277 -22.96 12.50 -27.25
N SER A 278 -21.82 11.89 -26.92
CA SER A 278 -20.51 12.57 -26.98
C SER A 278 -19.86 12.53 -28.35
N ASN A 279 -20.27 11.62 -29.24
CA ASN A 279 -19.67 11.46 -30.56
C ASN A 279 -19.80 12.75 -31.40
N GLY A 280 -18.66 13.30 -31.83
CA GLY A 280 -18.60 14.57 -32.55
C GLY A 280 -18.76 15.82 -31.68
N LYS A 281 -19.05 15.69 -30.38
CA LYS A 281 -19.22 16.82 -29.44
C LYS A 281 -18.01 16.96 -28.51
N THR A 282 -17.07 17.85 -28.82
CA THR A 282 -15.83 18.05 -28.03
C THR A 282 -16.05 18.62 -26.62
N ASP A 283 -17.17 19.31 -26.42
CA ASP A 283 -17.52 19.96 -25.15
C ASP A 283 -18.46 19.13 -24.30
N TYR A 284 -18.89 17.95 -24.81
CA TYR A 284 -19.71 17.04 -24.04
C TYR A 284 -18.95 16.53 -22.82
N LYS A 285 -19.51 16.84 -21.64
CA LYS A 285 -19.04 16.36 -20.35
C LYS A 285 -20.12 15.54 -19.67
N TYR A 286 -19.70 14.62 -18.82
CA TYR A 286 -20.61 13.88 -17.94
C TYR A 286 -20.06 13.82 -16.52
N ASN A 287 -20.91 14.17 -15.55
CA ASN A 287 -20.59 14.05 -14.13
C ASN A 287 -20.91 12.63 -13.65
N PHE A 288 -19.91 11.76 -13.66
CA PHE A 288 -20.04 10.36 -13.22
C PHE A 288 -20.39 10.21 -11.73
N ASN A 289 -20.28 11.27 -10.91
CA ASN A 289 -20.79 11.27 -9.54
C ASN A 289 -22.33 11.34 -9.46
N GLN A 290 -23.03 11.60 -10.56
CA GLN A 290 -24.50 11.52 -10.63
C GLN A 290 -24.98 10.10 -10.96
N TYR A 291 -24.08 9.23 -11.43
CA TYR A 291 -24.43 7.85 -11.74
C TYR A 291 -24.67 7.04 -10.46
N ARG A 292 -25.84 6.41 -10.34
CA ARG A 292 -26.30 5.70 -9.13
C ARG A 292 -26.87 4.31 -9.45
N GLY A 293 -26.22 3.56 -10.36
CA GLY A 293 -26.52 2.15 -10.65
C GLY A 293 -28.02 1.81 -10.60
N ASP A 294 -28.37 0.76 -9.85
CA ASP A 294 -29.72 0.18 -9.78
C ASP A 294 -30.76 1.01 -8.99
N LYS A 295 -30.39 2.17 -8.41
CA LYS A 295 -31.22 2.92 -7.45
C LYS A 295 -31.64 4.35 -7.87
N GLY A 296 -31.41 4.78 -9.12
CA GLY A 296 -31.84 6.09 -9.67
C GLY A 296 -30.99 7.27 -9.17
N ILE A 297 -30.37 8.10 -10.01
CA ILE A 297 -30.94 9.00 -11.04
C ILE A 297 -30.63 8.53 -12.48
N THR A 298 -31.57 8.82 -13.39
CA THR A 298 -32.03 7.94 -14.48
C THR A 298 -31.92 8.53 -15.90
N LYS A 299 -31.17 9.62 -16.12
CA LYS A 299 -31.02 10.18 -17.48
C LYS A 299 -29.62 10.72 -17.73
N ILE A 300 -28.93 10.11 -18.66
CA ILE A 300 -27.75 10.72 -19.29
C ILE A 300 -28.28 11.84 -20.20
N PRO A 301 -27.93 13.11 -19.95
CA PRO A 301 -28.42 14.22 -20.77
C PRO A 301 -27.75 14.20 -22.15
N GLU A 302 -28.53 14.43 -23.20
CA GLU A 302 -28.04 14.53 -24.59
C GLU A 302 -27.09 15.70 -24.81
N GLU A 303 -27.22 16.76 -24.01
CA GLU A 303 -26.35 17.94 -24.04
C GLU A 303 -25.18 17.87 -23.05
N GLY A 304 -25.08 16.77 -22.29
CA GLY A 304 -24.06 16.62 -21.25
C GLY A 304 -24.37 17.44 -20.00
N THR A 305 -23.41 17.47 -19.09
CA THR A 305 -23.45 18.22 -17.83
C THR A 305 -22.51 19.41 -17.88
N THR A 306 -22.80 20.47 -17.12
CA THR A 306 -21.94 21.67 -17.03
C THR A 306 -20.58 21.37 -16.41
N ILE A 307 -20.55 20.45 -15.45
CA ILE A 307 -19.35 19.93 -14.78
C ILE A 307 -19.17 18.45 -15.12
N GLY A 308 -17.95 17.93 -14.99
CA GLY A 308 -17.68 16.50 -15.18
C GLY A 308 -16.55 16.23 -16.17
N GLN A 309 -16.37 14.96 -16.49
CA GLN A 309 -15.30 14.51 -17.36
C GLN A 309 -15.68 14.72 -18.83
N LYS A 310 -14.74 15.21 -19.65
CA LYS A 310 -14.86 15.23 -21.11
C LYS A 310 -14.82 13.80 -21.66
N LEU A 311 -15.73 13.45 -22.56
CA LEU A 311 -15.83 12.08 -23.08
C LEU A 311 -15.12 11.87 -24.41
N PHE A 312 -15.15 12.86 -25.31
CA PHE A 312 -14.63 12.72 -26.68
C PHE A 312 -13.37 13.55 -26.92
N TYR A 313 -12.32 12.92 -27.43
CA TYR A 313 -11.00 13.49 -27.67
C TYR A 313 -10.60 13.27 -29.13
N PRO A 314 -10.99 14.17 -30.05
CA PRO A 314 -10.60 14.09 -31.46
C PRO A 314 -9.20 14.66 -31.70
N ASN A 315 -8.62 14.30 -32.84
CA ASN A 315 -7.39 14.88 -33.39
C ASN A 315 -6.17 14.76 -32.45
N ILE A 316 -6.08 13.67 -31.68
CA ILE A 316 -4.95 13.45 -30.78
C ILE A 316 -3.78 12.89 -31.58
N THR A 317 -2.67 13.62 -31.57
CA THR A 317 -1.42 13.21 -32.23
C THR A 317 -0.82 11.99 -31.54
N GLN A 318 -0.67 10.88 -32.27
CA GLN A 318 -0.18 9.62 -31.71
C GLN A 318 1.25 9.70 -31.14
N THR A 319 2.11 10.54 -31.73
CA THR A 319 3.49 10.71 -31.26
C THR A 319 3.57 11.30 -29.85
N ASN A 320 2.48 11.88 -29.31
CA ASN A 320 2.42 12.34 -27.93
C ASN A 320 2.52 11.20 -26.91
N PHE A 321 2.06 9.99 -27.23
CA PHE A 321 2.13 8.86 -26.30
C PHE A 321 3.56 8.48 -25.96
N ALA A 322 4.46 8.50 -26.97
CA ALA A 322 5.87 8.18 -26.78
C ALA A 322 6.64 9.23 -25.95
N LYS A 323 6.11 10.45 -25.80
CA LYS A 323 6.72 11.51 -24.99
C LYS A 323 6.56 11.28 -23.48
N ILE A 324 5.64 10.39 -23.08
CA ILE A 324 5.40 10.05 -21.68
C ILE A 324 6.18 8.78 -21.35
N PRO A 325 6.98 8.73 -20.26
CA PRO A 325 7.70 7.54 -19.83
C PRO A 325 6.77 6.31 -19.70
N GLY A 326 7.16 5.18 -20.28
CA GLY A 326 6.33 3.98 -20.34
C GLY A 326 5.33 3.93 -21.51
N SER A 327 5.31 4.98 -22.35
CA SER A 327 4.43 5.15 -23.50
C SER A 327 2.95 4.82 -23.24
N PRO A 328 2.32 5.30 -22.14
CA PRO A 328 0.90 5.07 -21.91
C PRO A 328 0.04 5.71 -23.00
N ILE A 329 -1.06 5.04 -23.37
CA ILE A 329 -2.03 5.57 -24.35
C ILE A 329 -2.98 6.56 -23.64
N ALA A 330 -2.41 7.69 -23.20
CA ALA A 330 -3.06 8.68 -22.36
C ALA A 330 -3.53 9.91 -23.16
N TYR A 331 -4.53 9.70 -24.00
CA TYR A 331 -5.06 10.70 -24.95
C TYR A 331 -5.76 11.91 -24.31
N TRP A 332 -6.08 11.87 -23.02
CA TRP A 332 -6.71 12.97 -22.31
C TRP A 332 -5.71 13.96 -21.69
N VAL A 333 -4.41 13.68 -21.80
CA VAL A 333 -3.36 14.47 -21.17
C VAL A 333 -3.14 15.76 -21.96
N SER A 334 -3.00 16.88 -21.24
CA SER A 334 -2.76 18.19 -21.84
C SER A 334 -1.34 18.33 -22.39
N GLU A 335 -1.17 19.27 -23.32
CA GLU A 335 0.14 19.58 -23.89
C GLU A 335 1.12 20.05 -22.82
N ASN A 336 0.69 20.86 -21.84
CA ASN A 336 1.56 21.32 -20.75
C ASN A 336 2.14 20.15 -19.94
N LEU A 337 1.31 19.15 -19.62
CA LEU A 337 1.75 17.97 -18.89
C LEU A 337 2.62 17.04 -19.74
N ILE A 338 2.40 16.96 -21.06
CA ILE A 338 3.30 16.23 -21.97
C ILE A 338 4.65 16.93 -22.07
N GLN A 339 4.66 18.25 -22.21
CA GLN A 339 5.88 19.05 -22.35
C GLN A 339 6.72 19.05 -21.06
N SER A 340 6.10 18.92 -19.89
CA SER A 340 6.84 18.86 -18.63
C SER A 340 7.78 17.66 -18.53
N PHE A 341 7.48 16.54 -19.21
CA PHE A 341 8.35 15.35 -19.27
C PHE A 341 9.67 15.58 -20.03
N LYS A 342 9.84 16.73 -20.69
CA LYS A 342 11.14 17.14 -21.27
C LYS A 342 12.12 17.65 -20.23
N ASN A 343 11.65 18.02 -19.04
CA ASN A 343 12.52 18.44 -17.94
C ASN A 343 13.26 17.24 -17.34
N GLU A 344 14.26 17.53 -16.50
CA GLU A 344 14.89 16.52 -15.65
C GLU A 344 13.82 15.77 -14.84
N ASN A 345 14.03 14.46 -14.63
CA ASN A 345 13.15 13.67 -13.78
C ASN A 345 13.75 13.53 -12.38
N LEU A 346 12.95 13.12 -11.39
CA LEU A 346 13.44 12.96 -10.03
C LEU A 346 14.61 11.97 -9.98
N GLY A 347 14.58 10.91 -10.79
CA GLY A 347 15.65 9.92 -10.90
C GLY A 347 16.99 10.48 -11.39
N SER A 348 17.02 11.59 -12.13
CA SER A 348 18.26 12.25 -12.56
C SER A 348 18.86 13.17 -11.51
N ILE A 349 18.08 13.59 -10.51
CA ILE A 349 18.51 14.46 -9.40
C ILE A 349 18.47 13.76 -8.04
N SER A 350 18.27 12.44 -8.05
CA SER A 350 18.19 11.65 -6.83
C SER A 350 19.07 10.42 -6.91
N ASP A 351 19.64 10.09 -5.75
CA ASP A 351 20.19 8.77 -5.50
C ASP A 351 19.14 7.91 -4.83
N SER A 352 19.25 6.61 -5.07
CA SER A 352 18.22 5.70 -4.63
C SER A 352 18.79 4.30 -4.44
N SER A 353 18.36 3.64 -3.36
CA SER A 353 18.90 2.35 -2.93
C SER A 353 17.74 1.42 -2.54
N PRO A 354 17.79 0.13 -2.91
CA PRO A 354 16.67 -0.79 -2.73
C PRO A 354 16.53 -1.25 -1.28
N GLY A 355 15.32 -1.21 -0.70
CA GLY A 355 14.95 -1.62 0.68
C GLY A 355 15.77 -2.72 1.35
N VAL A 356 16.08 -2.60 2.64
CA VAL A 356 16.54 -3.76 3.43
C VAL A 356 15.41 -4.79 3.47
N ARG A 357 15.75 -6.06 3.26
CA ARG A 357 14.86 -7.22 3.41
C ARG A 357 15.55 -8.22 4.33
N THR A 358 14.91 -8.56 5.45
CA THR A 358 15.51 -9.46 6.44
C THR A 358 15.27 -10.93 6.12
N GLY A 359 14.19 -11.25 5.39
CA GLY A 359 13.71 -12.61 5.15
C GLY A 359 12.84 -13.18 6.29
N ARG A 360 12.96 -12.64 7.52
CA ARG A 360 12.16 -13.01 8.70
C ARG A 360 11.88 -11.77 9.57
N ASP A 361 11.00 -10.91 9.07
CA ASP A 361 10.71 -9.63 9.71
C ASP A 361 10.20 -9.77 11.15
N SER A 362 9.48 -10.83 11.51
CA SER A 362 8.97 -11.05 12.89
C SER A 362 10.05 -11.21 13.95
N ILE A 363 11.28 -11.55 13.54
CA ILE A 363 12.45 -11.72 14.42
C ILE A 363 13.28 -10.45 14.40
N PHE A 364 13.64 -9.97 13.20
CA PHE A 364 14.63 -8.91 13.05
C PHE A 364 14.06 -7.50 13.03
N ILE A 365 12.73 -7.34 12.98
CA ILE A 365 12.05 -6.05 13.02
C ILE A 365 11.02 -6.06 14.15
N LYS A 366 11.10 -5.06 15.01
CA LYS A 366 10.21 -4.86 16.16
C LYS A 366 9.69 -3.44 16.19
N TYR A 367 8.64 -3.18 16.96
CA TYR A 367 8.38 -1.83 17.42
C TYR A 367 9.43 -1.42 18.45
N TRP A 368 9.81 -0.14 18.46
CA TRP A 368 10.91 0.33 19.31
C TRP A 368 10.67 0.10 20.82
N HIS A 369 9.41 0.12 21.25
CA HIS A 369 9.04 -0.08 22.65
C HIS A 369 9.06 -1.54 23.09
N GLU A 370 9.22 -2.50 22.17
CA GLU A 370 9.24 -3.92 22.51
C GLU A 370 10.57 -4.37 23.11
N VAL A 371 11.66 -3.65 22.86
CA VAL A 371 13.03 -4.07 23.16
C VAL A 371 13.64 -3.27 24.32
N ASP A 372 14.85 -3.66 24.74
CA ASP A 372 15.67 -2.82 25.61
C ASP A 372 16.10 -1.56 24.85
N PHE A 373 15.61 -0.39 25.28
CA PHE A 373 15.89 0.86 24.59
C PHE A 373 17.37 1.27 24.66
N ASN A 374 18.14 0.78 25.65
CA ASN A 374 19.58 1.01 25.73
C ASN A 374 20.34 0.36 24.55
N ASN A 375 19.73 -0.65 23.92
CA ASN A 375 20.26 -1.32 22.74
C ASN A 375 19.83 -0.63 21.43
N VAL A 376 19.01 0.42 21.48
CA VAL A 376 18.52 1.14 20.30
C VAL A 376 19.39 2.38 20.04
N ASN A 377 20.03 2.43 18.87
CA ASN A 377 20.77 3.62 18.44
C ASN A 377 19.95 4.45 17.45
N THR A 378 19.28 5.48 17.94
CA THR A 378 18.51 6.44 17.13
C THR A 378 19.34 7.58 16.54
N LYS A 379 20.64 7.66 16.88
CA LYS A 379 21.53 8.78 16.53
C LYS A 379 22.71 8.35 15.66
N ALA A 380 22.61 7.20 15.01
CA ALA A 380 23.61 6.73 14.07
C ALA A 380 23.76 7.73 12.92
N LYS A 381 25.00 7.99 12.50
CA LYS A 381 25.33 8.93 11.42
C LYS A 381 25.72 8.19 10.15
N ASP A 382 26.42 7.06 10.31
CA ASP A 382 26.87 6.24 9.20
C ASP A 382 27.09 4.78 9.63
N SER A 383 27.51 3.92 8.69
CA SER A 383 27.71 2.50 8.95
C SER A 383 28.75 2.17 10.02
N ASN A 384 29.67 3.10 10.35
CA ASN A 384 30.67 2.88 11.40
C ASN A 384 30.04 2.87 12.80
N ASP A 385 28.83 3.41 12.96
CA ASP A 385 28.07 3.33 14.20
C ASP A 385 27.46 1.94 14.44
N ILE A 386 27.55 1.03 13.46
CA ILE A 386 27.22 -0.39 13.64
C ILE A 386 28.39 -1.07 14.36
N LYS A 387 28.36 -1.02 15.69
CA LYS A 387 29.39 -1.63 16.53
C LYS A 387 29.37 -3.17 16.46
N PRO A 388 30.45 -3.86 16.84
CA PRO A 388 30.53 -5.33 16.90
C PRO A 388 29.61 -6.02 17.93
N SER A 389 28.67 -5.29 18.54
CA SER A 389 27.69 -5.88 19.45
C SER A 389 26.53 -6.45 18.64
N SER A 390 26.21 -7.73 18.84
CA SER A 390 25.16 -8.44 18.12
C SER A 390 23.73 -8.10 18.57
N GLN A 391 23.57 -7.24 19.57
CA GLN A 391 22.28 -6.83 20.16
C GLN A 391 21.88 -5.39 19.80
N LEU A 392 22.52 -4.74 18.81
CA LEU A 392 22.18 -3.35 18.47
C LEU A 392 21.04 -3.23 17.45
N TRP A 393 20.05 -2.42 17.84
CA TRP A 393 18.88 -2.06 17.06
C TRP A 393 19.02 -0.65 16.47
N PHE A 394 18.46 -0.45 15.28
CA PHE A 394 18.47 0.85 14.60
C PHE A 394 17.09 1.15 14.01
N PRO A 395 16.62 2.41 13.99
CA PRO A 395 15.39 2.79 13.32
C PRO A 395 15.36 2.35 11.85
N ILE A 396 14.18 1.94 11.37
CA ILE A 396 13.97 1.57 9.96
C ILE A 396 12.63 2.07 9.43
N THR A 397 12.60 2.64 8.23
CA THR A 397 11.35 2.99 7.57
C THR A 397 10.57 1.73 7.17
N ARG A 398 9.25 1.80 7.30
CA ARG A 398 8.33 0.84 6.72
C ARG A 398 7.19 1.57 6.01
N GLY A 399 6.30 0.79 5.40
CA GLY A 399 4.97 1.30 5.07
C GLY A 399 4.24 1.66 6.36
N GLY A 400 3.16 2.42 6.23
CA GLY A 400 2.33 2.82 7.36
C GLY A 400 1.10 3.58 6.89
N ASN A 401 0.36 4.11 7.86
CA ASN A 401 -0.85 4.88 7.62
C ASN A 401 -0.58 6.10 6.74
N PHE A 402 -1.65 6.61 6.13
CA PHE A 402 -1.61 7.82 5.30
C PHE A 402 -1.15 9.01 6.14
N ARG A 403 0.10 9.43 5.95
CA ARG A 403 0.73 10.54 6.68
C ARG A 403 1.74 11.23 5.78
N LYS A 404 1.60 12.55 5.64
CA LYS A 404 2.52 13.42 4.90
C LYS A 404 3.56 14.03 5.85
N TRP A 405 4.62 14.57 5.25
CA TRP A 405 5.67 15.41 5.87
C TRP A 405 6.60 14.69 6.85
N TYR A 406 6.09 14.05 7.91
CA TYR A 406 6.91 13.38 8.93
C TYR A 406 6.09 12.35 9.72
N GLY A 407 6.71 11.23 10.13
CA GLY A 407 6.13 10.22 11.02
C GLY A 407 6.15 8.79 10.47
N ASN A 408 5.39 7.88 11.11
CA ASN A 408 5.46 6.42 10.91
C ASN A 408 6.84 5.82 11.27
N PHE A 409 7.56 6.49 12.15
CA PHE A 409 8.85 6.08 12.67
C PHE A 409 8.63 5.28 13.96
N GLU A 410 8.23 4.02 13.80
CA GLU A 410 7.85 3.15 14.93
C GLU A 410 8.71 1.88 15.01
N HIS A 411 9.40 1.54 13.92
CA HIS A 411 10.07 0.26 13.76
C HIS A 411 11.59 0.38 13.89
N ILE A 412 12.19 -0.66 14.43
CA ILE A 412 13.63 -0.85 14.55
C ILE A 412 14.03 -2.18 13.93
N ILE A 413 15.28 -2.29 13.47
CA ILE A 413 15.88 -3.48 12.88
C ILE A 413 17.14 -3.89 13.63
N LEU A 414 17.29 -5.19 13.90
CA LEU A 414 18.47 -5.77 14.52
C LEU A 414 19.57 -5.98 13.47
N ILE A 415 20.53 -5.07 13.41
CA ILE A 415 21.67 -5.15 12.47
C ILE A 415 23.04 -4.98 13.15
N GLY A 416 23.09 -5.01 14.48
CA GLY A 416 24.34 -5.07 15.23
C GLY A 416 25.30 -6.15 14.71
N ASP A 417 26.60 -5.96 14.94
CA ASP A 417 27.64 -6.85 14.42
C ASP A 417 27.53 -7.07 12.90
N ASN A 418 27.34 -5.97 12.15
CA ASN A 418 27.20 -5.97 10.69
C ASN A 418 26.13 -6.95 10.16
N ALA A 419 25.01 -7.04 10.87
CA ALA A 419 23.88 -7.92 10.59
C ALA A 419 24.28 -9.41 10.48
N SER A 420 25.27 -9.86 11.28
CA SER A 420 25.74 -11.25 11.29
C SER A 420 24.62 -12.26 11.53
N LYS A 421 23.70 -11.98 12.47
CA LYS A 421 22.52 -12.82 12.72
C LYS A 421 21.62 -12.99 11.49
N ILE A 422 21.30 -11.89 10.78
CA ILE A 422 20.50 -11.95 9.54
C ILE A 422 21.22 -12.78 8.48
N LYS A 423 22.53 -12.54 8.29
CA LYS A 423 23.34 -13.24 7.29
C LYS A 423 23.41 -14.75 7.54
N ASN A 424 23.52 -15.15 8.81
CA ASN A 424 23.68 -16.54 9.21
C ASN A 424 22.35 -17.31 9.18
N GLU A 425 21.24 -16.67 9.55
CA GLU A 425 19.99 -17.38 9.77
C GLU A 425 18.91 -17.19 8.68
N CYS A 426 19.13 -16.29 7.70
CA CYS A 426 18.19 -16.05 6.60
C CYS A 426 18.86 -16.24 5.25
N HIS A 427 18.37 -17.18 4.43
CA HIS A 427 18.89 -17.38 3.07
C HIS A 427 18.35 -16.36 2.05
N ASP A 428 17.16 -15.78 2.28
CA ASP A 428 16.51 -14.80 1.38
C ASP A 428 16.62 -13.35 1.87
N HIS A 429 17.75 -12.98 2.46
CA HIS A 429 17.99 -11.60 2.90
C HIS A 429 18.48 -10.71 1.76
N ARG A 430 18.25 -9.40 1.89
CA ARG A 430 18.91 -8.35 1.09
C ARG A 430 19.32 -7.23 2.04
N LEU A 431 20.60 -7.22 2.38
CA LEU A 431 21.23 -6.10 3.09
C LEU A 431 21.73 -5.08 2.05
N ARG A 432 22.05 -3.86 2.49
CA ARG A 432 22.44 -2.76 1.60
C ARG A 432 23.93 -2.43 1.75
N GLU A 433 24.45 -1.72 0.75
CA GLU A 433 25.76 -1.07 0.80
C GLU A 433 25.73 0.11 1.78
N SER A 434 26.82 0.31 2.52
CA SER A 434 26.93 1.22 3.66
C SER A 434 26.74 2.71 3.33
N ASN A 435 26.96 3.12 2.08
CA ASN A 435 27.06 4.52 1.67
C ASN A 435 25.79 5.36 1.78
N HIS A 436 24.63 4.74 2.00
CA HIS A 436 23.35 5.42 2.24
C HIS A 436 22.81 5.24 3.65
N TYR A 437 23.50 4.47 4.51
CA TYR A 437 22.99 4.16 5.84
C TYR A 437 22.83 5.45 6.65
N PHE A 438 21.68 5.57 7.33
CA PHE A 438 21.37 6.64 8.28
C PHE A 438 21.35 8.06 7.71
N LYS A 439 21.35 8.22 6.38
CA LYS A 439 21.16 9.52 5.73
C LYS A 439 19.69 9.92 5.72
N ASN A 440 19.44 11.22 5.87
CA ASN A 440 18.15 11.81 5.54
C ASN A 440 17.70 11.52 4.10
N GLY A 441 16.40 11.64 3.83
CA GLY A 441 15.83 11.33 2.52
C GLY A 441 14.32 11.52 2.50
N ILE A 442 13.68 10.97 1.47
CA ILE A 442 12.22 11.02 1.31
C ILE A 442 11.67 9.61 1.19
N THR A 443 10.74 9.25 2.06
CA THR A 443 10.06 7.95 2.07
C THR A 443 8.58 8.06 1.76
N TRP A 444 7.99 6.97 1.30
CA TRP A 444 6.55 6.83 1.10
C TRP A 444 6.11 5.40 1.39
N THR A 445 4.81 5.21 1.59
CA THR A 445 4.24 3.87 1.69
C THR A 445 4.11 3.28 0.29
N MET A 446 4.85 2.19 -0.01
CA MET A 446 4.89 1.59 -1.36
C MET A 446 3.52 1.12 -1.84
N ILE A 447 2.73 0.48 -0.96
CA ILE A 447 1.38 0.00 -1.28
C ILE A 447 0.38 0.85 -0.49
N SER A 448 -0.36 1.72 -1.18
CA SER A 448 -1.30 2.65 -0.56
C SER A 448 -2.63 2.66 -1.30
N SER A 449 -3.71 2.38 -0.56
CA SER A 449 -5.09 2.51 -1.06
C SER A 449 -5.65 3.92 -0.92
N THR A 450 -4.90 4.84 -0.32
CA THR A 450 -5.26 6.26 -0.14
C THR A 450 -4.49 7.15 -1.12
N LEU A 451 -4.54 8.46 -0.93
CA LEU A 451 -3.69 9.38 -1.68
C LEU A 451 -2.19 9.06 -1.46
N PRO A 452 -1.33 9.30 -2.46
CA PRO A 452 0.11 9.28 -2.27
C PRO A 452 0.52 10.24 -1.15
N SER A 453 1.43 9.81 -0.28
CA SER A 453 1.95 10.60 0.84
C SER A 453 3.43 10.37 1.00
N PHE A 454 4.19 11.44 1.10
CA PHE A 454 5.64 11.43 1.21
C PHE A 454 6.07 12.08 2.52
N ARG A 455 7.10 11.51 3.15
CA ARG A 455 7.61 11.92 4.47
C ARG A 455 9.11 12.13 4.39
N TYR A 456 9.57 13.18 5.03
CA TYR A 456 10.98 13.42 5.28
C TYR A 456 11.50 12.40 6.29
N VAL A 457 12.61 11.74 5.95
CA VAL A 457 13.33 10.80 6.81
C VAL A 457 14.45 11.56 7.50
N PRO A 458 14.51 11.60 8.84
CA PRO A 458 15.63 12.22 9.55
C PRO A 458 16.88 11.34 9.48
N ASP A 459 18.02 11.91 9.86
CA ASP A 459 19.26 11.14 10.05
C ASP A 459 19.06 10.05 11.13
N GLY A 460 19.84 8.96 11.06
CA GLY A 460 19.73 7.86 12.01
C GLY A 460 18.74 6.76 11.65
N VAL A 461 18.09 6.85 10.48
CA VAL A 461 17.05 5.90 10.06
C VAL A 461 17.49 5.08 8.84
N LEU A 462 17.36 3.77 8.93
CA LEU A 462 17.50 2.85 7.80
C LEU A 462 16.20 2.74 7.02
N PHE A 463 16.20 1.96 5.95
CA PHE A 463 15.15 2.01 4.94
C PHE A 463 14.68 0.65 4.46
N GLY A 464 13.48 0.25 4.89
CA GLY A 464 12.90 -1.04 4.59
C GLY A 464 12.29 -1.13 3.18
N ASN A 465 11.91 -2.33 2.78
CA ASN A 465 11.29 -2.57 1.47
C ASN A 465 9.89 -1.96 1.34
N GLY A 466 9.08 -1.94 2.40
CA GLY A 466 7.74 -1.35 2.40
C GLY A 466 7.72 0.19 2.51
N GLY A 467 8.85 0.78 2.89
CA GLY A 467 9.08 2.23 2.98
C GLY A 467 10.33 2.62 2.19
N PRO A 468 10.33 2.52 0.85
CA PRO A 468 11.46 2.90 0.01
C PRO A 468 11.87 4.36 0.27
N VAL A 469 13.11 4.70 -0.09
CA VAL A 469 13.68 6.05 0.10
C VAL A 469 14.39 6.50 -1.17
N VAL A 470 14.22 7.79 -1.48
CA VAL A 470 15.04 8.53 -2.45
C VAL A 470 15.81 9.63 -1.70
N PHE A 471 17.02 9.93 -2.17
CA PHE A 471 17.94 10.92 -1.62
C PHE A 471 18.14 12.01 -2.64
N THR A 472 17.96 13.27 -2.28
CA THR A 472 18.12 14.41 -3.18
C THR A 472 19.04 15.46 -2.56
N GLU A 473 19.52 16.42 -3.35
CA GLU A 473 20.31 17.54 -2.80
C GLU A 473 19.50 18.43 -1.84
N ASN A 474 18.17 18.48 -2.00
CA ASN A 474 17.26 19.24 -1.14
C ASN A 474 15.98 18.44 -0.89
N ASP A 475 16.05 17.52 0.08
CA ASP A 475 14.95 16.62 0.41
C ASP A 475 13.71 17.34 0.94
N ILE A 476 13.87 18.53 1.51
CA ILE A 476 12.75 19.33 2.02
C ILE A 476 11.90 19.87 0.86
N VAL A 477 12.55 20.52 -0.12
CA VAL A 477 11.85 21.05 -1.31
C VAL A 477 11.22 19.91 -2.10
N ASN A 478 11.92 18.80 -2.26
CA ASN A 478 11.40 17.65 -3.00
C ASN A 478 10.29 16.92 -2.23
N THR A 479 10.30 16.91 -0.90
CA THR A 479 9.15 16.43 -0.10
C THR A 479 7.93 17.31 -0.33
N ALA A 480 8.10 18.64 -0.40
CA ALA A 480 7.02 19.56 -0.70
C ALA A 480 6.45 19.36 -2.12
N PHE A 481 7.32 19.17 -3.12
CA PHE A 481 6.89 18.83 -4.47
C PHE A 481 6.12 17.51 -4.53
N LEU A 482 6.66 16.45 -3.91
CA LEU A 482 6.06 15.12 -3.93
C LEU A 482 4.69 15.06 -3.23
N ASN A 483 4.44 15.90 -2.24
CA ASN A 483 3.13 16.00 -1.58
C ASN A 483 2.11 16.90 -2.31
N SER A 484 2.48 17.49 -3.46
CA SER A 484 1.58 18.33 -4.24
C SER A 484 0.55 17.54 -5.06
N ILE A 485 -0.58 18.18 -5.37
CA ILE A 485 -1.63 17.60 -6.23
C ILE A 485 -1.14 17.34 -7.67
N VAL A 486 -0.12 18.07 -8.12
CA VAL A 486 0.54 17.85 -9.42
C VAL A 486 1.20 16.47 -9.48
N VAL A 487 1.88 16.06 -8.40
CA VAL A 487 2.49 14.73 -8.30
C VAL A 487 1.42 13.64 -8.24
N GLY A 488 0.31 13.87 -7.54
CA GLY A 488 -0.85 12.98 -7.60
C GLY A 488 -1.38 12.76 -9.03
N LYS A 489 -1.32 13.78 -9.89
CA LYS A 489 -1.69 13.68 -11.30
C LYS A 489 -0.69 12.88 -12.13
N TYR A 490 0.62 13.07 -11.93
CA TYR A 490 1.64 12.25 -12.58
C TYR A 490 1.54 10.78 -12.17
N LEU A 491 1.33 10.49 -10.89
CA LEU A 491 1.22 9.10 -10.42
C LEU A 491 0.00 8.41 -11.00
N LYS A 492 -1.16 9.07 -11.07
CA LYS A 492 -2.36 8.51 -11.74
C LYS A 492 -2.11 8.20 -13.23
N LEU A 493 -1.20 8.91 -13.88
CA LEU A 493 -0.83 8.70 -15.28
C LEU A 493 0.21 7.58 -15.46
N LEU A 494 1.28 7.61 -14.67
CA LEU A 494 2.43 6.69 -14.80
C LEU A 494 2.15 5.32 -14.17
N ASN A 495 1.40 5.31 -13.07
CA ASN A 495 1.04 4.09 -12.35
C ASN A 495 -0.37 4.23 -11.74
N PRO A 496 -1.43 3.86 -12.49
CA PRO A 496 -2.81 3.95 -12.02
C PRO A 496 -3.19 2.88 -10.96
N THR A 497 -2.22 2.14 -10.42
CA THR A 497 -2.43 1.14 -9.36
C THR A 497 -2.16 1.71 -7.97
N ILE A 498 -2.30 0.88 -6.94
CA ILE A 498 -1.99 1.23 -5.54
C ILE A 498 -0.52 1.03 -5.14
N ASN A 499 0.30 0.46 -6.04
CA ASN A 499 1.68 0.08 -5.74
C ASN A 499 2.67 1.08 -6.34
N TYR A 500 2.97 2.16 -5.62
CA TYR A 500 3.92 3.20 -6.03
C TYR A 500 5.35 2.72 -5.83
N THR A 501 5.95 2.18 -6.89
CA THR A 501 7.32 1.72 -6.84
C THR A 501 8.28 2.90 -6.95
N LYS A 502 9.52 2.68 -6.51
CA LYS A 502 10.62 3.63 -6.71
C LYS A 502 10.76 4.08 -8.16
N SER A 503 10.62 3.16 -9.12
CA SER A 503 10.75 3.49 -10.53
C SER A 503 9.65 4.45 -11.02
N ASP A 504 8.48 4.45 -10.37
CA ASP A 504 7.40 5.36 -10.72
C ASP A 504 7.69 6.77 -10.21
N ILE A 505 8.23 6.88 -9.00
CA ILE A 505 8.62 8.16 -8.40
C ILE A 505 9.80 8.77 -9.18
N GLU A 506 10.78 7.97 -9.60
CA GLU A 506 11.94 8.43 -10.38
C GLU A 506 11.56 9.02 -11.75
N LYS A 507 10.42 8.62 -12.33
CA LYS A 507 9.95 9.11 -13.64
C LYS A 507 9.24 10.47 -13.59
N ILE A 508 8.97 11.00 -12.39
CA ILE A 508 8.24 12.26 -12.23
C ILE A 508 9.14 13.42 -12.71
N PRO A 509 8.66 14.29 -13.62
CA PRO A 509 9.43 15.46 -14.06
C PRO A 509 9.55 16.48 -12.92
N VAL A 510 10.70 17.13 -12.83
CA VAL A 510 11.03 18.11 -11.80
C VAL A 510 11.44 19.43 -12.45
N ILE A 511 10.79 20.50 -12.02
CA ILE A 511 11.23 21.87 -12.29
C ILE A 511 11.79 22.43 -10.98
N LYS A 512 13.09 22.74 -10.96
CA LYS A 512 13.79 23.21 -9.75
C LYS A 512 13.23 24.57 -9.32
N ASN A 513 12.78 24.66 -8.07
CA ASN A 513 12.39 25.93 -7.46
C ASN A 513 12.84 26.00 -5.98
N PRO A 514 13.94 26.72 -5.68
CA PRO A 514 14.49 26.80 -4.33
C PRO A 514 13.67 27.67 -3.36
N SER A 515 12.71 28.49 -3.84
CA SER A 515 11.95 29.40 -2.97
C SER A 515 10.96 28.70 -2.03
N LEU A 516 10.86 27.36 -2.08
CA LEU A 516 9.87 26.56 -1.37
C LEU A 516 10.41 25.88 -0.11
N GLU A 517 11.71 26.04 0.19
CA GLU A 517 12.34 25.36 1.31
C GLU A 517 11.70 25.74 2.65
N THR A 518 11.37 27.02 2.85
CA THR A 518 10.75 27.50 4.09
C THR A 518 9.39 26.86 4.36
N LEU A 519 8.50 26.80 3.35
CA LEU A 519 7.17 26.17 3.50
C LEU A 519 7.30 24.67 3.76
N GLY A 520 8.21 24.00 3.05
CA GLY A 520 8.52 22.58 3.29
C GLY A 520 9.00 22.33 4.72
N LYS A 521 9.91 23.15 5.25
CA LYS A 521 10.40 23.07 6.63
C LYS A 521 9.27 23.21 7.64
N ILE A 522 8.44 24.26 7.51
CA ILE A 522 7.31 24.51 8.42
C ILE A 522 6.36 23.30 8.45
N ASN A 523 6.03 22.72 7.29
CA ASN A 523 5.13 21.56 7.24
C ASN A 523 5.73 20.31 7.89
N ILE A 524 7.03 20.07 7.69
CA ILE A 524 7.78 18.99 8.36
C ILE A 524 7.80 19.22 9.87
N GLU A 525 8.08 20.44 10.33
CA GLU A 525 8.13 20.80 11.74
C GLU A 525 6.77 20.65 12.45
N ILE A 526 5.68 21.14 11.84
CA ILE A 526 4.31 20.95 12.37
C ILE A 526 3.99 19.46 12.49
N SER A 527 4.30 18.68 11.45
CA SER A 527 4.00 17.24 11.44
C SER A 527 4.90 16.45 12.38
N LYS A 528 6.16 16.88 12.58
CA LYS A 528 7.07 16.31 13.57
C LYS A 528 6.62 16.63 14.99
N LYS A 529 6.21 17.87 15.26
CA LYS A 529 5.64 18.29 16.55
C LYS A 529 4.40 17.45 16.90
N ASP A 530 3.51 17.22 15.93
CA ASP A 530 2.38 16.32 16.08
C ASP A 530 2.83 14.88 16.38
N TRP A 531 3.76 14.32 15.60
CA TRP A 531 4.25 12.95 15.81
C TRP A 531 4.90 12.75 17.19
N ASP A 532 5.78 13.67 17.58
CA ASP A 532 6.54 13.63 18.83
C ASP A 532 5.70 14.02 20.06
N SER A 533 4.41 14.37 19.88
CA SER A 533 3.47 14.59 20.99
C SER A 533 2.81 13.31 21.49
N LYS A 534 3.05 12.15 20.86
CA LYS A 534 2.47 10.85 21.25
C LYS A 534 3.54 9.90 21.76
N GLU A 535 3.19 9.09 22.76
CA GLU A 535 4.10 8.08 23.35
C GLU A 535 4.59 7.01 22.36
N THR A 536 3.97 6.89 21.19
CA THR A 536 4.42 5.99 20.13
C THR A 536 5.65 6.52 19.39
N SER A 537 6.01 7.80 19.54
CA SER A 537 7.29 8.35 19.10
C SER A 537 8.38 8.10 20.15
N TRP A 538 9.56 7.62 19.72
CA TRP A 538 10.73 7.52 20.59
C TRP A 538 11.31 8.88 21.00
N ASP A 539 10.91 9.96 20.31
CA ASP A 539 11.27 11.35 20.65
C ASP A 539 10.24 12.00 21.59
N PHE A 540 9.22 11.26 22.03
CA PHE A 540 8.21 11.75 22.96
C PHE A 540 8.83 12.23 24.26
N LYS A 541 8.46 13.45 24.67
CA LYS A 541 9.04 14.12 25.83
C LYS A 541 8.18 14.00 27.08
N GLN A 542 6.92 14.42 26.97
CA GLN A 542 5.93 14.45 28.03
C GLN A 542 4.54 14.70 27.42
N SER A 543 3.47 14.40 28.16
CA SER A 543 2.12 14.73 27.69
C SER A 543 1.98 16.24 27.45
N PRO A 544 1.36 16.67 26.33
CA PRO A 544 1.16 18.09 26.04
C PRO A 544 0.22 18.78 27.04
N LEU A 545 -0.57 18.02 27.81
CA LEU A 545 -1.43 18.57 28.87
C LEU A 545 -0.62 18.96 30.13
N VAL A 546 0.59 18.42 30.31
CA VAL A 546 1.50 18.87 31.38
C VAL A 546 2.19 20.15 30.92
N SER A 547 1.48 21.27 31.07
CA SER A 547 1.90 22.62 30.67
C SER A 547 1.88 23.58 31.86
N ASP A 548 2.13 24.87 31.63
CA ASP A 548 2.08 25.91 32.68
C ASP A 548 0.64 26.40 32.99
N ALA A 549 -0.37 25.59 32.70
CA ALA A 549 -1.76 25.89 33.01
C ALA A 549 -2.15 25.51 34.45
N ASN A 550 -3.04 26.30 35.06
CA ASN A 550 -3.47 26.10 36.45
C ASN A 550 -4.46 24.94 36.65
N THR A 551 -5.19 24.53 35.60
CA THR A 551 -6.11 23.38 35.62
C THR A 551 -5.94 22.52 34.37
N LEU A 552 -6.38 21.26 34.44
CA LEU A 552 -6.39 20.32 33.31
C LEU A 552 -7.29 20.83 32.18
N SER A 553 -8.43 21.43 32.52
CA SER A 553 -9.35 22.06 31.56
C SER A 553 -8.64 23.19 30.80
N GLN A 554 -7.94 24.08 31.51
CA GLN A 554 -7.16 25.14 30.87
C GLN A 554 -5.99 24.60 30.03
N ALA A 555 -5.31 23.56 30.51
CA ALA A 555 -4.26 22.89 29.75
C ALA A 555 -4.78 22.33 28.42
N TYR A 556 -5.94 21.67 28.46
CA TYR A 556 -6.63 21.16 27.29
C TYR A 556 -7.00 22.28 26.31
N GLN A 557 -7.56 23.40 26.79
CA GLN A 557 -7.90 24.54 25.94
C GLN A 557 -6.67 25.14 25.26
N ASN A 558 -5.59 25.38 26.02
CA ASN A 558 -4.34 25.88 25.47
C ASN A 558 -3.76 24.93 24.41
N TRP A 559 -3.82 23.62 24.65
CA TRP A 559 -3.39 22.62 23.69
C TRP A 559 -4.29 22.65 22.44
N GLN A 560 -5.61 22.66 22.60
CA GLN A 560 -6.60 22.69 21.52
C GLN A 560 -6.39 23.91 20.61
N ASP A 561 -6.17 25.10 21.18
CA ASP A 561 -5.90 26.33 20.42
C ASP A 561 -4.62 26.20 19.59
N ASN A 562 -3.55 25.67 20.19
CA ASN A 562 -2.26 25.51 19.54
C ASN A 562 -2.33 24.51 18.38
N VAL A 563 -2.93 23.33 18.59
CA VAL A 563 -3.02 22.31 17.53
C VAL A 563 -4.02 22.71 16.43
N THR A 564 -5.05 23.47 16.77
CA THR A 564 -5.98 24.04 15.77
C THR A 564 -5.28 25.04 14.87
N LYS A 565 -4.42 25.89 15.44
CA LYS A 565 -3.56 26.80 14.66
C LYS A 565 -2.62 26.02 13.74
N ASP A 566 -1.96 25.00 14.26
CA ASP A 566 -1.04 24.15 13.48
C ASP A 566 -1.77 23.43 12.34
N PHE A 567 -2.99 22.94 12.58
CA PHE A 567 -3.83 22.27 11.59
C PHE A 567 -4.18 23.19 10.42
N PHE A 568 -4.69 24.40 10.70
CA PHE A 568 -5.05 25.35 9.65
C PHE A 568 -3.82 25.98 8.97
N GLN A 569 -2.70 26.11 9.69
CA GLN A 569 -1.44 26.55 9.09
C GLN A 569 -0.91 25.51 8.10
N LEU A 570 -0.92 24.23 8.48
CA LEU A 570 -0.52 23.13 7.59
C LEU A 570 -1.43 23.08 6.37
N HIS A 571 -2.75 23.17 6.56
CA HIS A 571 -3.74 23.24 5.49
C HIS A 571 -3.46 24.38 4.49
N ALA A 572 -3.28 25.61 4.99
CA ALA A 572 -2.97 26.77 4.15
C ALA A 572 -1.65 26.60 3.40
N ASN A 573 -0.63 26.02 4.03
CA ASN A 573 0.65 25.74 3.39
C ASN A 573 0.51 24.69 2.28
N GLU A 574 -0.28 23.64 2.47
CA GLU A 574 -0.52 22.63 1.43
C GLU A 574 -1.26 23.22 0.22
N GLU A 575 -2.26 24.09 0.44
CA GLU A 575 -2.96 24.78 -0.65
C GLU A 575 -2.04 25.75 -1.39
N GLU A 576 -1.20 26.50 -0.67
CA GLU A 576 -0.24 27.42 -1.27
C GLU A 576 0.83 26.67 -2.08
N LEU A 577 1.34 25.55 -1.57
CA LEU A 577 2.24 24.68 -2.33
C LEU A 577 1.56 24.14 -3.58
N ASN A 578 0.31 23.69 -3.49
CA ASN A 578 -0.43 23.25 -4.66
C ASN A 578 -0.58 24.39 -5.67
N ARG A 579 -0.93 25.61 -5.24
CA ARG A 579 -1.05 26.78 -6.12
C ARG A 579 0.27 27.04 -6.86
N ILE A 580 1.38 27.10 -6.13
CA ILE A 580 2.71 27.35 -6.72
C ILE A 580 3.09 26.25 -7.72
N PHE A 581 2.91 24.98 -7.39
CA PHE A 581 3.23 23.90 -8.33
C PHE A 581 2.28 23.85 -9.52
N ILE A 582 0.98 24.10 -9.33
CA ILE A 582 0.03 24.22 -10.45
C ILE A 582 0.50 25.32 -11.41
N ASP A 583 0.98 26.45 -10.87
CA ASP A 583 1.51 27.56 -11.68
C ASP A 583 2.80 27.18 -12.42
N ILE A 584 3.77 26.58 -11.73
CA ILE A 584 5.05 26.13 -12.30
C ILE A 584 4.84 25.17 -13.49
N TYR A 585 3.86 24.27 -13.39
CA TYR A 585 3.59 23.26 -14.42
C TYR A 585 2.52 23.72 -15.44
N GLY A 586 1.94 24.91 -15.30
CA GLY A 586 0.93 25.45 -16.20
C GLY A 586 -0.38 24.65 -16.20
N LEU A 587 -0.82 24.14 -15.06
CA LEU A 587 -1.97 23.24 -14.93
C LEU A 587 -3.23 23.89 -14.34
N GLN A 588 -3.32 25.23 -14.34
CA GLN A 588 -4.42 26.00 -13.73
C GLN A 588 -5.80 25.64 -14.29
N ASN A 589 -5.85 25.22 -15.56
CA ASN A 589 -7.10 24.83 -16.22
C ASN A 589 -7.57 23.41 -15.87
N GLU A 590 -6.75 22.66 -15.12
CA GLU A 590 -6.98 21.23 -14.87
C GLU A 590 -6.93 20.83 -13.40
N LEU A 591 -6.37 21.67 -12.53
CA LEU A 591 -6.18 21.42 -11.11
C LEU A 591 -6.55 22.66 -10.30
N THR A 592 -7.13 22.44 -9.13
CA THR A 592 -7.34 23.47 -8.12
C THR A 592 -6.36 23.26 -6.95
N PRO A 593 -5.97 24.32 -6.24
CA PRO A 593 -5.03 24.21 -5.12
C PRO A 593 -5.63 23.56 -3.88
N GLU A 594 -6.97 23.41 -3.84
CA GLU A 594 -7.75 23.05 -2.68
C GLU A 594 -7.35 21.69 -2.07
N VAL A 595 -7.26 21.66 -0.75
CA VAL A 595 -7.01 20.46 0.05
C VAL A 595 -8.17 20.25 1.01
N ALA A 596 -8.87 19.12 0.90
CA ALA A 596 -9.96 18.81 1.83
C ALA A 596 -9.43 18.67 3.27
N LEU A 597 -10.19 19.14 4.27
CA LEU A 597 -9.81 19.11 5.68
C LEU A 597 -9.46 17.68 6.15
N LYS A 598 -10.22 16.68 5.69
CA LYS A 598 -9.97 15.25 5.99
C LYS A 598 -8.62 14.71 5.50
N ASN A 599 -7.95 15.41 4.57
CA ASN A 599 -6.68 14.98 3.99
C ASN A 599 -5.47 15.56 4.75
N ILE A 600 -5.69 16.42 5.75
CA ILE A 600 -4.65 16.89 6.65
C ILE A 600 -4.27 15.75 7.60
N THR A 601 -2.97 15.49 7.74
CA THR A 601 -2.46 14.25 8.36
C THR A 601 -1.83 14.44 9.74
N ILE A 602 -2.18 15.52 10.44
CA ILE A 602 -1.93 15.67 11.88
C ILE A 602 -3.24 15.40 12.63
N LEU A 603 -3.15 15.08 13.93
CA LEU A 603 -4.30 14.78 14.77
C LEU A 603 -5.19 13.62 14.24
N GLN A 604 -4.58 12.59 13.64
CA GLN A 604 -5.33 11.52 12.95
C GLN A 604 -6.04 10.58 13.90
N GLU A 605 -5.54 10.46 15.12
CA GLU A 605 -6.16 9.71 16.20
C GLU A 605 -7.31 10.50 16.83
N GLU A 606 -7.20 11.84 16.86
CA GLU A 606 -8.11 12.74 17.56
C GLU A 606 -9.25 13.31 16.69
N LEU A 607 -9.15 13.19 15.36
CA LEU A 607 -10.12 13.73 14.41
C LEU A 607 -10.75 12.64 13.54
N ASN A 608 -12.08 12.68 13.41
CA ASN A 608 -12.79 11.81 12.49
C ASN A 608 -12.93 12.43 11.09
N GLY A 609 -12.55 11.67 10.05
CA GLY A 609 -12.66 12.12 8.67
C GLY A 609 -14.08 12.50 8.22
N LYS A 610 -15.13 11.84 8.73
CA LYS A 610 -16.53 12.16 8.39
C LYS A 610 -16.97 13.50 8.99
N ASP A 611 -16.53 13.79 10.20
CA ASP A 611 -16.85 15.05 10.87
C ASP A 611 -16.13 16.20 10.15
N LEU A 612 -14.88 16.01 9.74
CA LEU A 612 -14.17 16.96 8.90
C LEU A 612 -14.85 17.20 7.54
N GLU A 613 -15.38 16.16 6.90
CA GLU A 613 -16.17 16.31 5.66
C GLU A 613 -17.41 17.18 5.85
N SER A 614 -18.08 17.07 7.00
CA SER A 614 -19.27 17.87 7.31
C SER A 614 -18.97 19.37 7.48
N LEU A 615 -17.73 19.70 7.83
CA LEU A 615 -17.26 21.07 8.04
C LEU A 615 -16.75 21.74 6.76
N GLU A 616 -16.47 20.96 5.71
CA GLU A 616 -15.83 21.44 4.48
C GLU A 616 -16.61 22.60 3.85
N LEU A 617 -17.94 22.50 3.72
CA LEU A 617 -18.75 23.57 3.11
C LEU A 617 -18.64 24.89 3.90
N THR A 618 -18.83 24.82 5.22
CA THR A 618 -18.74 25.99 6.10
C THR A 618 -17.34 26.60 6.07
N PHE A 619 -16.30 25.77 6.10
CA PHE A 619 -14.91 26.20 6.00
C PHE A 619 -14.64 26.94 4.69
N ARG A 620 -15.11 26.40 3.56
CA ARG A 620 -14.92 27.02 2.24
C ARG A 620 -15.65 28.34 2.09
N GLU A 621 -16.85 28.47 2.66
CA GLU A 621 -17.65 29.70 2.57
C GLU A 621 -17.20 30.80 3.54
N LYS A 622 -16.74 30.44 4.75
CA LYS A 622 -16.55 31.38 5.86
C LYS A 622 -15.14 31.38 6.45
N GLY A 623 -14.26 30.50 5.99
CA GLY A 623 -12.87 30.38 6.43
C GLY A 623 -12.69 29.65 7.76
N ALA A 624 -11.42 29.52 8.19
CA ALA A 624 -11.02 28.77 9.39
C ALA A 624 -11.69 29.29 10.68
N ALA A 625 -11.87 30.60 10.82
CA ALA A 625 -12.46 31.21 12.02
C ALA A 625 -13.92 30.85 12.26
N ALA A 626 -14.62 30.32 11.25
CA ALA A 626 -16.01 29.90 11.36
C ALA A 626 -16.17 28.40 11.70
N VAL A 627 -15.07 27.67 11.87
CA VAL A 627 -15.06 26.23 12.07
C VAL A 627 -14.30 25.87 13.33
N ASN A 628 -14.92 25.07 14.19
CA ASN A 628 -14.27 24.45 15.33
C ASN A 628 -13.94 23.01 14.98
N LEU A 629 -12.68 22.60 15.19
CA LEU A 629 -12.27 21.22 14.94
C LEU A 629 -12.98 20.28 15.94
N PRO A 630 -13.60 19.18 15.46
CA PRO A 630 -14.33 18.24 16.29
C PRO A 630 -13.35 17.27 16.96
N ILE A 631 -12.49 17.80 17.83
CA ILE A 631 -11.49 17.01 18.55
C ILE A 631 -12.18 16.05 19.52
N ASP A 632 -11.84 14.77 19.42
CA ASP A 632 -12.25 13.75 20.37
C ASP A 632 -11.52 13.95 21.71
N LYS A 633 -12.24 14.55 22.67
CA LYS A 633 -11.74 14.74 24.04
C LYS A 633 -11.41 13.42 24.71
N THR A 634 -12.20 12.37 24.46
CA THR A 634 -11.99 11.06 25.08
C THR A 634 -10.63 10.50 24.69
N GLU A 635 -10.23 10.63 23.42
CA GLU A 635 -8.92 10.17 22.93
C GLU A 635 -7.76 10.86 23.67
N ILE A 636 -7.79 12.20 23.75
CA ILE A 636 -6.72 12.98 24.41
C ILE A 636 -6.60 12.69 25.89
N LEU A 637 -7.72 12.56 26.60
CA LEU A 637 -7.70 12.23 28.02
C LEU A 637 -7.31 10.76 28.25
N SER A 638 -7.61 9.86 27.32
CA SER A 638 -7.12 8.48 27.35
C SER A 638 -5.59 8.41 27.18
N GLN A 639 -5.03 9.17 26.23
CA GLN A 639 -3.57 9.33 26.05
C GLN A 639 -2.93 9.89 27.32
N PHE A 640 -3.55 10.90 27.93
CA PHE A 640 -3.06 11.49 29.18
C PHE A 640 -3.03 10.45 30.32
N ILE A 641 -4.09 9.66 30.50
CA ILE A 641 -4.11 8.62 31.55
C ILE A 641 -3.05 7.54 31.28
N ASN A 642 -2.81 7.17 30.02
CA ASN A 642 -1.73 6.24 29.69
C ASN A 642 -0.34 6.80 30.06
N TYR A 643 -0.11 8.09 29.80
CA TYR A 643 1.09 8.79 30.23
C TYR A 643 1.22 8.82 31.75
N VAL A 644 0.12 9.09 32.46
CA VAL A 644 0.03 9.07 33.92
C VAL A 644 0.48 7.71 34.49
N MET A 645 0.03 6.59 33.91
CA MET A 645 0.53 5.25 34.28
C MET A 645 2.04 5.11 34.09
N GLY A 646 2.56 5.66 32.99
CA GLY A 646 4.00 5.69 32.73
C GLY A 646 4.80 6.50 33.76
N VAL A 647 4.21 7.55 34.34
CA VAL A 647 4.84 8.28 35.43
C VAL A 647 4.93 7.42 36.70
N PHE A 648 3.87 6.70 37.06
CA PHE A 648 3.90 5.82 38.25
C PHE A 648 4.93 4.69 38.13
N MET A 649 5.00 4.09 36.95
CA MET A 649 5.89 2.97 36.69
C MET A 649 7.34 3.40 36.41
N GLY A 650 7.60 4.72 36.34
CA GLY A 650 8.93 5.31 36.12
C GLY A 650 9.37 5.35 34.66
N ARG A 651 8.48 5.04 33.71
CA ARG A 651 8.72 5.19 32.27
C ARG A 651 8.98 6.65 31.91
N TYR A 652 8.25 7.57 32.51
CA TYR A 652 8.46 9.01 32.38
C TYR A 652 8.62 9.65 33.76
N ARG A 653 9.23 10.83 33.79
CA ARG A 653 9.33 11.64 35.00
C ARG A 653 8.88 13.05 34.72
N LEU A 654 8.28 13.71 35.70
CA LEU A 654 7.83 15.10 35.54
C LEU A 654 8.97 16.12 35.71
N ASP A 655 10.08 15.72 36.34
CA ASP A 655 11.27 16.56 36.55
C ASP A 655 12.30 16.47 35.41
N LYS A 656 12.14 15.50 34.49
CA LYS A 656 13.07 15.23 33.39
C LYS A 656 12.28 14.94 32.11
N PRO A 657 12.55 15.67 31.01
CA PRO A 657 11.91 15.36 29.73
C PRO A 657 12.43 14.04 29.16
N CYS A 658 11.61 13.43 28.29
CA CYS A 658 11.90 12.19 27.56
C CYS A 658 11.74 10.91 28.39
N LEU A 659 11.92 9.79 27.71
CA LEU A 659 11.88 8.44 28.28
C LEU A 659 12.93 8.29 29.39
N SER A 660 12.51 7.76 30.54
CA SER A 660 13.37 7.43 31.67
C SER A 660 13.64 5.91 31.67
N ILE A 661 12.77 5.11 32.29
CA ILE A 661 12.95 3.65 32.34
C ILE A 661 12.28 3.00 31.14
N ALA A 662 13.06 2.40 30.25
CA ALA A 662 12.60 1.52 29.16
C ALA A 662 13.63 0.43 28.86
N HIS A 663 14.22 -0.11 29.92
CA HIS A 663 15.25 -1.13 29.94
C HIS A 663 15.13 -1.93 31.23
N PRO A 664 15.66 -3.17 31.30
CA PRO A 664 15.66 -3.96 32.52
C PRO A 664 16.57 -3.34 33.58
N ASN A 665 16.34 -3.71 34.85
CA ASN A 665 17.17 -3.34 36.00
C ASN A 665 17.41 -1.81 36.13
N PRO A 666 16.35 -1.00 36.35
CA PRO A 666 16.49 0.43 36.58
C PRO A 666 17.41 0.73 37.77
N THR A 667 18.16 1.83 37.66
CA THR A 667 19.09 2.27 38.71
C THR A 667 18.36 2.89 39.90
N GLU A 668 19.01 2.91 41.07
CA GLU A 668 18.48 3.59 42.27
C GLU A 668 18.15 5.07 42.01
N GLN A 669 18.92 5.73 41.13
CA GLN A 669 18.68 7.13 40.76
C GLN A 669 17.41 7.32 39.91
N GLU A 670 17.09 6.35 39.04
CA GLU A 670 15.89 6.41 38.20
C GLU A 670 14.62 6.18 39.01
N LEU A 671 14.70 5.30 40.01
CA LEU A 671 13.63 5.02 40.97
C LEU A 671 13.54 6.06 42.10
N ALA A 672 14.57 6.89 42.28
CA ALA A 672 14.61 7.87 43.36
C ALA A 672 13.40 8.83 43.29
N PRO A 673 12.69 9.05 44.41
CA PRO A 673 11.64 10.05 44.50
C PRO A 673 12.16 11.44 44.16
N TYR A 674 11.27 12.29 43.64
CA TYR A 674 11.58 13.65 43.25
C TYR A 674 10.45 14.60 43.62
N THR A 675 10.67 15.90 43.45
CA THR A 675 9.69 16.92 43.80
C THR A 675 9.28 17.75 42.60
N VAL A 676 8.00 18.07 42.51
CA VAL A 676 7.41 18.93 41.49
C VAL A 676 6.70 20.07 42.20
N ILE A 677 6.83 21.29 41.67
CA ILE A 677 6.06 22.44 42.15
C ILE A 677 4.71 22.39 41.43
N ALA A 678 3.62 22.31 42.21
CA ALA A 678 2.27 22.34 41.65
C ALA A 678 2.05 23.62 40.83
N LYS A 679 1.29 23.53 39.74
CA LYS A 679 1.10 24.68 38.83
C LYS A 679 0.24 25.78 39.45
N ASN A 680 -0.77 25.40 40.22
CA ASN A 680 -1.70 26.34 40.85
C ASN A 680 -1.28 26.78 42.27
N GLU A 681 -0.25 26.13 42.85
CA GLU A 681 0.18 26.37 44.22
C GLU A 681 1.72 26.44 44.25
N ALA A 682 2.30 27.38 44.99
CA ALA A 682 3.76 27.42 45.22
C ALA A 682 4.22 26.32 46.22
N ILE A 683 3.59 25.15 46.18
CA ILE A 683 3.80 24.01 47.07
C ILE A 683 4.57 22.93 46.30
N SER A 684 5.69 22.50 46.88
CA SER A 684 6.46 21.37 46.39
C SER A 684 5.82 20.07 46.86
N ARG A 685 5.48 19.18 45.92
CA ARG A 685 4.87 17.88 46.16
C ARG A 685 5.84 16.78 45.74
N LYS A 686 5.94 15.73 46.54
CA LYS A 686 6.84 14.59 46.30
C LYS A 686 6.15 13.59 45.39
N VAL A 687 6.80 13.23 44.28
CA VAL A 687 6.42 12.11 43.41
C VAL A 687 7.29 10.91 43.76
N THR A 688 6.65 9.77 43.96
CA THR A 688 7.29 8.49 44.23
C THR A 688 7.03 7.56 43.06
N ILE A 689 8.11 6.98 42.53
CA ILE A 689 8.03 5.93 41.52
C ILE A 689 7.67 4.64 42.24
N ASP A 690 6.86 3.81 41.59
CA ASP A 690 6.48 2.51 42.11
C ASP A 690 7.70 1.60 42.31
N ASP A 691 7.74 0.85 43.42
CA ASP A 691 8.94 0.12 43.85
C ASP A 691 9.17 -1.15 43.04
N ASP A 692 8.11 -1.86 42.61
CA ASP A 692 8.21 -3.15 41.89
C ASP A 692 7.70 -3.11 40.44
N GLY A 693 7.16 -1.97 39.99
CA GLY A 693 6.59 -1.80 38.66
C GLY A 693 5.22 -2.45 38.49
N ILE A 694 4.51 -2.74 39.59
CA ILE A 694 3.21 -3.40 39.63
C ILE A 694 2.17 -2.41 40.19
N VAL A 695 1.12 -2.15 39.41
CA VAL A 695 0.05 -1.23 39.81
C VAL A 695 -1.29 -1.95 39.76
N PRO A 696 -2.04 -2.04 40.88
CA PRO A 696 -3.40 -2.56 40.87
C PRO A 696 -4.32 -1.77 39.94
N LEU A 697 -5.20 -2.49 39.23
CA LEU A 697 -6.21 -1.92 38.34
C LEU A 697 -7.60 -2.40 38.77
N MET A 698 -7.88 -2.22 40.05
CA MET A 698 -9.07 -2.69 40.76
C MET A 698 -9.98 -1.52 41.17
N GLY A 699 -9.44 -0.31 41.25
CA GLY A 699 -10.21 0.88 41.58
C GLY A 699 -10.82 0.80 42.98
N GLU A 700 -12.13 1.03 43.12
CA GLU A 700 -12.81 1.05 44.44
C GLU A 700 -13.04 -0.37 45.02
N ASP A 701 -12.87 -1.42 44.22
CA ASP A 701 -13.09 -2.82 44.62
C ASP A 701 -11.90 -3.43 45.40
N CYS A 702 -11.00 -2.60 45.94
CA CYS A 702 -9.83 -3.07 46.67
C CYS A 702 -9.41 -2.12 47.80
N ALA A 703 -8.48 -2.59 48.64
CA ALA A 703 -7.88 -1.81 49.71
C ALA A 703 -6.43 -1.37 49.40
N PHE A 704 -6.01 -1.40 48.13
CA PHE A 704 -4.65 -1.05 47.74
C PHE A 704 -4.46 0.47 47.73
N PRO A 705 -3.58 1.03 48.59
CA PRO A 705 -3.34 2.47 48.62
C PRO A 705 -2.65 2.96 47.33
N ASP A 706 -2.03 2.05 46.60
CA ASP A 706 -1.26 2.28 45.38
C ASP A 706 -2.02 1.92 44.09
N ASP A 707 -3.33 1.67 44.17
CA ASP A 707 -4.16 1.42 42.98
C ASP A 707 -4.10 2.58 41.97
N ALA A 708 -4.21 2.23 40.69
CA ALA A 708 -4.23 3.14 39.55
C ALA A 708 -5.18 4.34 39.73
N LEU A 709 -6.36 4.15 40.36
CA LEU A 709 -7.31 5.22 40.62
C LEU A 709 -6.76 6.26 41.62
N THR A 710 -6.25 5.79 42.76
CA THR A 710 -5.65 6.63 43.80
C THR A 710 -4.44 7.37 43.26
N ARG A 711 -3.53 6.65 42.59
CA ARG A 711 -2.33 7.25 42.00
C ARG A 711 -2.67 8.32 40.96
N THR A 712 -3.70 8.09 40.14
CA THR A 712 -4.17 9.08 39.16
C THR A 712 -4.66 10.35 39.85
N LYS A 713 -5.45 10.24 40.91
CA LYS A 713 -5.89 11.39 41.73
C LYS A 713 -4.70 12.11 42.37
N ASP A 714 -3.73 11.38 42.90
CA ASP A 714 -2.50 11.93 43.48
C ASP A 714 -1.64 12.68 42.47
N LEU A 715 -1.60 12.21 41.21
CA LEU A 715 -0.85 12.90 40.17
C LEU A 715 -1.55 14.18 39.71
N LEU A 716 -2.89 14.17 39.60
CA LEU A 716 -3.67 15.39 39.34
C LEU A 716 -3.41 16.43 40.44
N LEU A 717 -3.42 16.00 41.70
CA LEU A 717 -3.07 16.82 42.87
C LEU A 717 -1.62 17.32 42.81
N THR A 718 -0.69 16.48 42.36
CA THR A 718 0.73 16.83 42.26
C THR A 718 1.00 17.86 41.17
N ILE A 719 0.35 17.72 40.01
CA ILE A 719 0.55 18.63 38.87
C ILE A 719 -0.19 19.94 39.11
N TRP A 720 -1.44 19.93 39.55
CA TRP A 720 -2.30 21.13 39.57
C TRP A 720 -2.72 21.61 40.97
N GLY A 721 -2.35 20.94 42.05
CA GLY A 721 -2.70 21.36 43.41
C GLY A 721 -4.10 20.91 43.86
N GLU A 722 -4.40 21.17 45.12
CA GLU A 722 -5.63 20.75 45.80
C GLU A 722 -6.82 21.57 45.34
N ASP A 723 -6.62 22.87 45.15
CA ASP A 723 -7.66 23.81 44.70
C ASP A 723 -8.28 23.40 43.34
N ALA A 724 -7.50 22.77 42.47
CA ALA A 724 -7.93 22.35 41.14
C ALA A 724 -8.37 20.87 41.06
N LEU A 725 -8.17 20.07 42.11
CA LEU A 725 -8.32 18.61 42.06
C LEU A 725 -9.74 18.18 41.65
N THR A 726 -10.75 18.75 42.30
CA THR A 726 -12.17 18.43 42.02
C THR A 726 -12.57 18.83 40.60
N GLU A 727 -12.15 20.00 40.13
CA GLU A 727 -12.39 20.45 38.76
C GLU A 727 -11.74 19.52 37.74
N ASN A 728 -10.47 19.13 37.98
CA ASN A 728 -9.72 18.26 37.08
C ASN A 728 -10.33 16.85 36.98
N ILE A 729 -10.77 16.27 38.10
CA ILE A 729 -11.44 14.97 38.11
C ILE A 729 -12.76 15.06 37.34
N ASN A 730 -13.57 16.09 37.61
CA ASN A 730 -14.86 16.27 36.91
C ASN A 730 -14.65 16.44 35.40
N PHE A 731 -13.70 17.29 34.99
CA PHE A 731 -13.37 17.49 33.58
C PHE A 731 -12.92 16.19 32.89
N LEU A 732 -12.10 15.39 33.57
CA LEU A 732 -11.61 14.13 33.06
C LEU A 732 -12.76 13.12 32.89
N GLN A 733 -13.64 12.98 33.88
CA GLN A 733 -14.81 12.09 33.79
C GLN A 733 -15.81 12.52 32.73
N ASP A 734 -16.08 13.82 32.62
CA ASP A 734 -16.95 14.39 31.58
C ASP A 734 -16.40 14.10 30.18
N ALA A 735 -15.07 14.24 29.99
CA ALA A 735 -14.42 13.94 28.73
C ALA A 735 -14.44 12.44 28.38
N LEU A 736 -14.36 11.56 29.37
CA LEU A 736 -14.45 10.10 29.18
C LEU A 736 -15.89 9.61 29.00
N GLY A 737 -16.88 10.43 29.37
CA GLY A 737 -18.30 10.07 29.38
C GLY A 737 -18.67 9.03 30.44
N MET A 738 -17.79 8.78 31.41
CA MET A 738 -17.99 7.83 32.51
C MET A 738 -17.06 8.14 33.69
N ASP A 739 -17.37 7.51 34.82
CA ASP A 739 -16.55 7.58 36.03
C ASP A 739 -15.12 7.06 35.78
N LEU A 740 -14.12 7.72 36.36
CA LEU A 740 -12.70 7.38 36.20
C LEU A 740 -12.41 5.95 36.67
N HIS A 741 -13.04 5.52 37.77
CA HIS A 741 -12.93 4.15 38.26
C HIS A 741 -13.32 3.15 37.17
N LYS A 742 -14.51 3.31 36.58
CA LYS A 742 -15.01 2.41 35.54
C LYS A 742 -14.16 2.44 34.29
N TRP A 743 -13.68 3.61 33.89
CA TRP A 743 -12.83 3.72 32.72
C TRP A 743 -11.51 2.96 32.91
N LEU A 744 -10.87 3.11 34.09
CA LEU A 744 -9.65 2.38 34.43
C LEU A 744 -9.87 0.86 34.46
N THR A 745 -10.92 0.40 35.13
CA THR A 745 -11.13 -1.04 35.34
C THR A 745 -11.74 -1.77 34.14
N GLU A 746 -12.46 -1.06 33.25
CA GLU A 746 -13.15 -1.66 32.10
C GLU A 746 -12.59 -1.30 30.72
N LYS A 747 -11.98 -0.11 30.54
CA LYS A 747 -11.61 0.43 29.22
C LYS A 747 -10.11 0.57 28.99
N PHE A 748 -9.35 0.92 30.04
CA PHE A 748 -7.91 1.22 29.92
C PHE A 748 -7.12 0.12 29.21
N TRP A 749 -7.32 -1.16 29.57
CA TRP A 749 -6.58 -2.27 28.97
C TRP A 749 -6.78 -2.38 27.46
N GLY A 750 -8.03 -2.27 27.00
CA GLY A 750 -8.36 -2.31 25.58
C GLY A 750 -7.75 -1.12 24.83
N TYR A 751 -7.80 0.06 25.43
CA TYR A 751 -7.18 1.27 24.91
C TYR A 751 -5.64 1.13 24.78
N HIS A 752 -4.96 0.78 25.87
CA HIS A 752 -3.51 0.60 25.93
C HIS A 752 -3.03 -0.42 24.89
N THR A 753 -3.71 -1.57 24.79
CA THR A 753 -3.37 -2.62 23.83
C THR A 753 -3.52 -2.13 22.38
N SER A 754 -4.55 -1.34 22.09
CA SER A 754 -4.78 -0.76 20.77
C SER A 754 -3.72 0.27 20.38
N MET A 755 -3.39 1.17 21.31
CA MET A 755 -2.36 2.21 21.15
C MET A 755 -1.01 1.59 20.73
N TYR A 756 -0.62 0.51 21.40
CA TYR A 756 0.63 -0.21 21.15
C TYR A 756 0.49 -1.35 20.12
N LYS A 757 -0.49 -1.32 19.21
CA LYS A 757 -0.66 -2.28 18.10
C LYS A 757 -0.62 -3.77 18.52
N LYS A 758 -1.25 -4.10 19.65
CA LYS A 758 -1.21 -5.44 20.28
C LYS A 758 0.21 -5.90 20.69
N LYS A 759 1.05 -4.94 21.08
CA LYS A 759 2.36 -5.12 21.72
C LYS A 759 2.46 -4.23 22.98
N PRO A 760 1.52 -4.38 23.94
CA PRO A 760 1.44 -3.50 25.10
C PRO A 760 2.72 -3.56 25.95
N ILE A 761 3.03 -2.45 26.61
CA ILE A 761 4.16 -2.33 27.54
C ILE A 761 3.76 -2.56 29.00
N TYR A 762 2.48 -2.34 29.34
CA TYR A 762 1.92 -2.69 30.64
C TYR A 762 1.12 -3.97 30.46
N TRP A 763 1.54 -5.07 31.09
CA TRP A 763 0.89 -6.36 30.93
C TRP A 763 -0.13 -6.55 32.04
N LEU A 764 -1.38 -6.82 31.64
CA LEU A 764 -2.45 -7.05 32.58
C LEU A 764 -2.47 -8.51 33.05
N PHE A 765 -1.99 -8.75 34.27
CA PHE A 765 -2.20 -10.00 34.98
C PHE A 765 -3.60 -10.00 35.55
N SER A 766 -4.39 -11.01 35.19
CA SER A 766 -5.82 -11.02 35.46
C SER A 766 -6.34 -12.42 35.73
N SER A 767 -7.14 -12.54 36.78
CA SER A 767 -7.81 -13.78 37.14
C SER A 767 -8.81 -14.28 36.07
N ASN A 768 -9.29 -13.39 35.20
CA ASN A 768 -10.12 -13.73 34.05
C ASN A 768 -9.50 -13.23 32.75
N VAL A 769 -8.55 -14.01 32.21
CA VAL A 769 -7.78 -13.65 31.01
C VAL A 769 -8.62 -13.39 29.75
N LYS A 770 -9.83 -13.96 29.66
CA LYS A 770 -10.73 -13.79 28.50
C LYS A 770 -11.61 -12.55 28.61
N LYS A 771 -11.99 -12.17 29.83
CA LYS A 771 -12.84 -11.01 30.11
C LYS A 771 -12.24 -10.22 31.28
N PRO A 772 -11.05 -9.61 31.10
CA PRO A 772 -10.35 -8.91 32.19
C PRO A 772 -11.20 -7.83 32.85
N GLN A 773 -12.08 -7.15 32.10
CA GLN A 773 -13.01 -6.16 32.66
C GLN A 773 -13.96 -6.72 33.73
N GLN A 774 -14.19 -8.04 33.77
CA GLN A 774 -15.02 -8.74 34.75
C GLN A 774 -14.20 -9.53 35.79
N ALA A 775 -12.87 -9.41 35.76
CA ALA A 775 -12.00 -10.18 36.63
C ALA A 775 -12.05 -9.70 38.08
N ALA A 776 -12.02 -10.67 39.00
CA ALA A 776 -11.93 -10.45 40.44
C ALA A 776 -10.58 -9.87 40.88
N PHE A 777 -9.51 -10.10 40.12
CA PHE A 777 -8.19 -9.58 40.43
C PHE A 777 -7.47 -9.11 39.16
N LYS A 778 -6.86 -7.92 39.22
CA LYS A 778 -6.13 -7.27 38.13
C LYS A 778 -4.97 -6.43 38.63
N VAL A 779 -3.78 -6.67 38.06
CA VAL A 779 -2.63 -5.78 38.22
C VAL A 779 -1.96 -5.54 36.86
N LEU A 780 -1.53 -4.31 36.62
CA LEU A 780 -0.68 -3.95 35.50
C LEU A 780 0.78 -4.10 35.90
N VAL A 781 1.57 -4.71 35.04
CA VAL A 781 2.99 -4.96 35.27
C VAL A 781 3.79 -4.30 34.15
N TYR A 782 4.74 -3.43 34.48
CA TYR A 782 5.57 -2.80 33.47
C TYR A 782 6.61 -3.77 32.92
N MET A 783 6.49 -4.19 31.65
CA MET A 783 7.33 -5.24 31.07
C MET A 783 8.84 -4.97 31.20
N HIS A 784 9.27 -3.71 31.08
CA HIS A 784 10.67 -3.32 31.18
C HIS A 784 11.24 -3.47 32.59
N ARG A 785 10.40 -3.65 33.61
CA ARG A 785 10.80 -3.84 35.01
C ARG A 785 10.54 -5.25 35.52
N MET A 786 10.03 -6.14 34.67
CA MET A 786 9.81 -7.53 35.05
C MET A 786 11.14 -8.26 35.26
N ASP A 787 11.17 -9.09 36.28
CA ASP A 787 12.25 -10.02 36.58
C ASP A 787 11.67 -11.42 36.86
N LYS A 788 12.55 -12.38 37.15
CA LYS A 788 12.16 -13.76 37.43
C LYS A 788 11.31 -13.95 38.71
N TYR A 789 11.20 -12.93 39.55
CA TYR A 789 10.43 -12.93 40.80
C TYR A 789 9.11 -12.14 40.69
N THR A 790 8.86 -11.41 39.60
CA THR A 790 7.66 -10.59 39.42
C THR A 790 6.37 -11.37 39.69
N VAL A 791 6.23 -12.60 39.18
CA VAL A 791 5.03 -13.42 39.43
C VAL A 791 4.86 -13.76 40.91
N GLN A 792 5.96 -14.02 41.61
CA GLN A 792 5.97 -14.27 43.05
C GLN A 792 5.58 -13.01 43.84
N GLN A 793 6.04 -11.83 43.40
CA GLN A 793 5.66 -10.54 43.99
C GLN A 793 4.17 -10.26 43.79
N ILE A 794 3.62 -10.47 42.59
CA ILE A 794 2.17 -10.37 42.33
C ILE A 794 1.38 -11.24 43.30
N GLN A 795 1.79 -12.51 43.44
CA GLN A 795 1.12 -13.45 44.33
C GLN A 795 1.17 -12.98 45.80
N ARG A 796 2.36 -12.61 46.28
CA ARG A 796 2.61 -12.31 47.69
C ARG A 796 2.08 -10.93 48.13
N ASN A 797 2.35 -9.91 47.33
CA ASN A 797 2.11 -8.51 47.70
C ASN A 797 0.72 -8.01 47.28
N TYR A 798 0.08 -8.70 46.32
CA TYR A 798 -1.20 -8.25 45.77
C TYR A 798 -2.29 -9.32 45.87
N LEU A 799 -2.11 -10.52 45.31
CA LEU A 799 -3.19 -11.52 45.32
C LEU A 799 -3.56 -11.98 46.74
N TYR A 800 -2.58 -12.31 47.59
CA TYR A 800 -2.88 -12.73 48.97
C TYR A 800 -3.57 -11.63 49.79
N PRO A 801 -3.09 -10.37 49.83
CA PRO A 801 -3.82 -9.29 50.49
C PRO A 801 -5.23 -9.08 49.93
N HIS A 802 -5.43 -9.23 48.63
CA HIS A 802 -6.76 -9.11 48.03
C HIS A 802 -7.69 -10.25 48.45
N GLN A 803 -7.19 -11.49 48.50
CA GLN A 803 -7.95 -12.63 49.01
C GLN A 803 -8.34 -12.46 50.48
N GLU A 804 -7.44 -11.92 51.31
CA GLU A 804 -7.75 -11.59 52.71
C GLU A 804 -8.81 -10.49 52.80
N TYR A 805 -8.72 -9.46 51.97
CA TYR A 805 -9.72 -8.40 51.86
C TYR A 805 -11.10 -8.97 51.50
N ILE A 806 -11.21 -9.75 50.42
CA ILE A 806 -12.47 -10.40 50.01
C ILE A 806 -13.04 -11.25 51.15
N LYS A 807 -12.22 -12.08 51.80
CA LYS A 807 -12.66 -12.94 52.93
C LYS A 807 -13.21 -12.11 54.10
N ASN A 808 -12.56 -10.99 54.42
CA ASN A 808 -13.03 -10.09 55.48
C ASN A 808 -14.36 -9.43 55.11
N GLU A 809 -14.55 -8.98 53.87
CA GLU A 809 -15.82 -8.41 53.41
C GLU A 809 -16.94 -9.45 53.37
N ILE A 810 -16.67 -10.68 52.92
CA ILE A 810 -17.61 -11.81 53.01
C ILE A 810 -18.01 -12.04 54.48
N ASN A 811 -17.04 -12.10 55.40
CA ASN A 811 -17.32 -12.32 56.82
C ASN A 811 -18.20 -11.22 57.42
N LYS A 812 -17.96 -9.94 57.06
CA LYS A 812 -18.78 -8.80 57.51
C LYS A 812 -20.22 -8.92 57.03
N LEU A 813 -20.43 -9.18 55.73
CA LEU A 813 -21.77 -9.30 55.16
C LEU A 813 -22.50 -10.57 55.64
N THR A 814 -21.77 -11.66 55.90
CA THR A 814 -22.35 -12.92 56.40
C THR A 814 -22.81 -12.81 57.86
N GLN A 815 -22.19 -11.96 58.69
CA GLN A 815 -22.61 -11.77 60.09
C GLN A 815 -24.05 -11.24 60.22
N ASP A 816 -24.53 -10.49 59.22
CA ASP A 816 -25.85 -9.87 59.16
C ASP A 816 -26.70 -10.40 57.98
N GLU A 817 -26.43 -11.62 57.48
CA GLU A 817 -26.96 -12.18 56.22
C GLU A 817 -28.51 -12.11 56.12
N ASP A 818 -29.21 -12.38 57.23
CA ASP A 818 -30.67 -12.35 57.32
C ASP A 818 -31.28 -10.94 57.18
N SER A 819 -30.47 -9.88 57.35
CA SER A 819 -30.88 -8.48 57.31
C SER A 819 -30.41 -7.73 56.07
N LEU A 820 -29.66 -8.39 55.18
CA LEU A 820 -29.11 -7.77 53.97
C LEU A 820 -30.21 -7.32 53.02
N ASN A 821 -30.05 -6.12 52.47
CA ASN A 821 -30.88 -5.67 51.36
C ASN A 821 -30.48 -6.38 50.04
N LYS A 822 -31.29 -6.22 48.99
CA LYS A 822 -31.05 -6.86 47.68
C LYS A 822 -29.71 -6.51 47.03
N GLU A 823 -29.17 -5.33 47.29
CA GLU A 823 -27.88 -4.89 46.74
C GLU A 823 -26.72 -5.56 47.47
N GLN A 824 -26.79 -5.62 48.81
CA GLN A 824 -25.81 -6.31 49.65
C GLN A 824 -25.82 -7.83 49.41
N GLN A 825 -26.97 -8.44 49.16
CA GLN A 825 -27.05 -9.85 48.77
C GLN A 825 -26.30 -10.13 47.46
N LYS A 826 -26.49 -9.29 46.45
CA LYS A 826 -25.76 -9.39 45.18
C LYS A 826 -24.26 -9.18 45.37
N GLN A 827 -23.87 -8.23 46.23
CA GLN A 827 -22.47 -7.99 46.55
C GLN A 827 -21.84 -9.20 47.26
N LEU A 828 -22.56 -9.84 48.19
CA LEU A 828 -22.10 -11.06 48.87
C LEU A 828 -21.93 -12.23 47.89
N GLU A 829 -22.88 -12.43 46.98
CA GLU A 829 -22.76 -13.43 45.90
C GLU A 829 -21.54 -13.16 45.01
N LEU A 830 -21.36 -11.90 44.57
CA LEU A 830 -20.22 -11.48 43.76
C LEU A 830 -18.88 -11.73 44.48
N LEU A 831 -18.78 -11.38 45.77
CA LEU A 831 -17.56 -11.60 46.55
C LEU A 831 -17.25 -13.09 46.72
N ARG A 832 -18.28 -13.95 46.89
CA ARG A 832 -18.11 -15.41 46.93
C ARG A 832 -17.57 -15.95 45.61
N ASP A 833 -18.08 -15.45 44.48
CA ASP A 833 -17.57 -15.80 43.15
C ASP A 833 -16.12 -15.32 42.95
N TRP A 834 -15.81 -14.10 43.41
CA TRP A 834 -14.45 -13.55 43.37
C TRP A 834 -13.46 -14.31 44.24
N GLU A 835 -13.87 -14.83 45.40
CA GLU A 835 -13.02 -15.67 46.26
C GLU A 835 -12.61 -16.96 45.54
N LEU A 836 -13.59 -17.62 44.88
CA LEU A 836 -13.35 -18.82 44.08
C LEU A 836 -12.42 -18.52 42.90
N GLU A 837 -12.70 -17.44 42.15
CA GLU A 837 -11.88 -17.02 41.01
C GLU A 837 -10.43 -16.71 41.43
N CYS A 838 -10.25 -15.95 42.51
CA CYS A 838 -8.92 -15.63 43.04
C CYS A 838 -8.18 -16.88 43.55
N ARG A 839 -8.89 -17.83 44.15
CA ARG A 839 -8.30 -19.10 44.61
C ARG A 839 -7.79 -19.94 43.45
N ASP A 840 -8.59 -20.06 42.38
CA ASP A 840 -8.19 -20.81 41.20
C ASP A 840 -7.03 -20.13 40.47
N TYR A 841 -7.07 -18.79 40.39
CA TYR A 841 -5.98 -17.99 39.82
C TYR A 841 -4.67 -18.10 40.62
N ASN A 842 -4.75 -18.23 41.95
CA ASN A 842 -3.59 -18.42 42.80
C ASN A 842 -2.78 -19.68 42.42
N GLU A 843 -3.45 -20.77 42.03
CA GLU A 843 -2.75 -22.00 41.59
C GLU A 843 -2.03 -21.80 40.24
N VAL A 844 -2.60 -20.98 39.35
CA VAL A 844 -1.94 -20.56 38.10
C VAL A 844 -0.67 -19.77 38.41
N LEU A 845 -0.77 -18.72 39.25
CA LEU A 845 0.38 -17.90 39.63
C LEU A 845 1.43 -18.71 40.38
N LYS A 846 1.04 -19.63 41.26
CA LYS A 846 1.96 -20.52 41.99
C LYS A 846 2.77 -21.39 41.03
N THR A 847 2.12 -21.93 40.00
CA THR A 847 2.78 -22.73 38.97
C THR A 847 3.82 -21.90 38.21
N LEU A 848 3.46 -20.68 37.79
CA LEU A 848 4.36 -19.78 37.07
C LEU A 848 5.49 -19.22 37.96
N ALA A 849 5.20 -18.89 39.22
CA ALA A 849 6.19 -18.42 40.19
C ALA A 849 7.28 -19.48 40.43
N ASN A 850 6.92 -20.77 40.46
CA ASN A 850 7.88 -21.87 40.56
C ASN A 850 8.78 -22.01 39.32
N GLN A 851 8.33 -21.55 38.15
CA GLN A 851 9.12 -21.58 36.93
C GLN A 851 10.18 -20.47 36.89
N GLN A 852 10.00 -19.39 37.68
CA GLN A 852 10.91 -18.24 37.74
C GLN A 852 11.25 -17.71 36.33
N ILE A 853 10.21 -17.46 35.53
CA ILE A 853 10.34 -17.10 34.13
C ILE A 853 11.10 -15.79 33.98
N GLU A 854 12.22 -15.82 33.25
CA GLU A 854 12.97 -14.63 32.86
C GLU A 854 12.65 -14.27 31.40
N ILE A 855 12.53 -12.97 31.12
CA ILE A 855 12.25 -12.45 29.77
C ILE A 855 13.48 -11.73 29.20
N ASP A 856 13.67 -11.85 27.90
CA ASP A 856 14.62 -11.03 27.14
C ASP A 856 13.81 -10.07 26.29
N LEU A 857 13.88 -8.77 26.56
CA LEU A 857 13.10 -7.77 25.83
C LEU A 857 13.39 -7.82 24.31
N ASP A 858 14.60 -8.19 23.89
CA ASP A 858 14.96 -8.27 22.48
C ASP A 858 14.18 -9.36 21.70
N ASP A 859 13.61 -10.36 22.38
CA ASP A 859 12.68 -11.33 21.77
C ASP A 859 11.36 -10.66 21.31
N GLY A 860 11.05 -9.48 21.87
CA GLY A 860 9.85 -8.69 21.65
C GLY A 860 8.62 -9.18 22.42
N VAL A 861 7.54 -8.40 22.38
CA VAL A 861 6.37 -8.64 23.24
C VAL A 861 5.70 -9.96 22.90
N THR A 862 5.56 -10.31 21.62
CA THR A 862 4.85 -11.54 21.22
C THR A 862 5.44 -12.80 21.83
N VAL A 863 6.76 -12.92 21.85
CA VAL A 863 7.45 -14.11 22.36
C VAL A 863 7.41 -14.14 23.89
N ASN A 864 7.67 -13.01 24.53
CA ASN A 864 7.70 -12.95 25.99
C ASN A 864 6.31 -13.06 26.61
N TYR A 865 5.29 -12.43 26.02
CA TYR A 865 3.91 -12.47 26.50
C TYR A 865 3.36 -13.91 26.53
N ALA A 866 3.71 -14.72 25.53
CA ALA A 866 3.30 -16.12 25.45
C ALA A 866 3.85 -16.99 26.59
N LYS A 867 4.96 -16.59 27.24
CA LYS A 867 5.52 -17.31 28.39
C LYS A 867 4.59 -17.26 29.62
N PHE A 868 3.67 -16.30 29.68
CA PHE A 868 2.73 -16.10 30.78
C PHE A 868 1.29 -16.52 30.42
N GLU A 869 1.13 -17.36 29.40
CA GLU A 869 -0.18 -17.86 28.96
C GLU A 869 -1.00 -18.40 30.14
N GLY A 870 -2.27 -17.97 30.22
CA GLY A 870 -3.17 -18.33 31.30
C GLY A 870 -3.13 -17.42 32.53
N ALA A 871 -2.12 -16.55 32.68
CA ALA A 871 -2.07 -15.54 33.74
C ALA A 871 -2.27 -14.10 33.26
N VAL A 872 -1.87 -13.80 32.03
CA VAL A 872 -2.06 -12.48 31.40
C VAL A 872 -3.29 -12.46 30.51
N ALA A 873 -3.94 -11.30 30.41
CA ALA A 873 -5.12 -11.10 29.57
C ALA A 873 -4.85 -11.34 28.07
N ASN A 874 -5.84 -11.76 27.29
CA ASN A 874 -5.63 -11.97 25.86
C ASN A 874 -5.48 -10.63 25.09
N ILE A 875 -4.56 -10.58 24.11
CA ILE A 875 -4.24 -9.40 23.24
C ILE A 875 -4.63 -9.57 21.77
#